data_AF-A0AB34JZP8-F1
#
_entry.id   AF-A0AB34JZP8-F1
#
_cell.length_a   1.000
_cell.length_b   1.000
_cell.length_c   1.000
_cell.angle_alpha   90.00
_cell.angle_beta   90.00
_cell.angle_gamma   90.00
#
_symmetry.space_group_name_H-M   'P 1'
#
loop_
_entity.id
_entity.type
_entity.pdbx_description
1 polymer ?
#
loop_
_entity_poly.entity_id
_entity_poly.type
_entity_poly.pdbx_seq_one_letter_code
_entity_poly.pdbx_strand_id
1 'polypeptide(L)'
;MAPAGRPNAPRRPRDNKEESTTDASAREASPSHPLPGGVAELLQERDPLRGVHLREETCRGSELMALLRGGATPEYVRPLPPVSLPVPRSLLSFAERVAEVGISAALRRLVDHRSLPRDLSPSSARYASGPLETRYHARDKETSEFLASLHHHVAAHSRSAICGWDLFHSHLIVSVEPPDVALLFHAKEFPIEYVASSSGIHAVGAPAAGGTLDPRRGSKLSIFDANYSERNVLWLASTNRAYMILPHGEGFPVELLSPFAPYHFSTVSEAAFCPRAVCDVNYFPREDATSPHPAAAPPLADAVSLSVYAPYAQRIGGRAASQLDASDSLASPRGRRVRARRGDDAARAAAPSIPSEWQPSEEWCARRRTAQLDASRRFERLLAGQPAHAPRGRGLWAVLIGGESGSSMVQDPQRTRPGKWMGSHTSLQAIGRAYAQLAPVLGRDRVIVIAQLRETLEWLEAASESDEGCLRVAGATRHRALLQRRLEETRRDCALLLADGGADYDYEAVNSATVLRVLRGDDRDGAEGGGQGRPRGRVIPASATAVLVMLNSHGNAHPRNADSPNQGRDEHYTLFPYPAPESEQEALYATVAWAGDAEVMTAVPYGPRKYLWRLYATQLFQALLDVFTRHPHRQVVLLNQSCLAEGQARYLFHEPFVRAFRTDAWHVLHMSTAEQYEPSLGTFWECFLAEFARAVERPVLRITLGQVYNAAKAQYYAVNCDLKQHNEVVRADQQHSPFTPRSFGTPNIHEGRARDGRFMTDVAVWELLNELELEPGTGS
;
A
#
# COMPACT_ATOMS: atom_id res chain seq x y z
N MET A 1 25.17 36.07 -68.30
CA MET A 1 24.98 37.52 -68.59
C MET A 1 23.50 37.83 -68.50
N ALA A 2 23.14 39.05 -68.05
CA ALA A 2 21.82 39.55 -67.66
C ALA A 2 21.48 39.40 -66.14
N PRO A 3 20.62 40.26 -65.55
CA PRO A 3 21.07 41.38 -64.70
C PRO A 3 20.26 41.57 -63.37
N ALA A 4 20.62 42.66 -62.66
CA ALA A 4 19.93 43.40 -61.58
C ALA A 4 18.41 43.13 -61.38
N GLY A 5 17.79 43.20 -60.20
CA GLY A 5 18.11 43.80 -58.90
C GLY A 5 16.81 44.42 -58.33
N ARG A 6 16.56 44.36 -57.01
CA ARG A 6 15.90 45.39 -56.16
C ARG A 6 15.56 44.86 -54.75
N PRO A 7 15.48 45.73 -53.73
CA PRO A 7 15.50 45.38 -52.31
C PRO A 7 14.11 45.27 -51.66
N ASN A 8 14.02 44.49 -50.58
CA ASN A 8 12.80 44.28 -49.78
C ASN A 8 12.51 45.46 -48.83
N ALA A 9 11.24 45.87 -48.80
CA ALA A 9 10.65 46.81 -47.87
C ALA A 9 10.20 46.12 -46.55
N PRO A 10 10.06 46.85 -45.43
CA PRO A 10 9.79 46.29 -44.11
C PRO A 10 8.30 46.02 -43.88
N ARG A 11 7.98 44.90 -43.21
CA ARG A 11 6.63 44.52 -42.77
C ARG A 11 6.24 45.25 -41.48
N ARG A 12 5.04 45.85 -41.48
CA ARG A 12 4.32 46.36 -40.30
C ARG A 12 3.74 45.21 -39.45
N PRO A 13 3.51 45.44 -38.13
CA PRO A 13 2.90 44.46 -37.24
C PRO A 13 1.38 44.39 -37.47
N ARG A 14 0.79 43.20 -37.24
CA ARG A 14 -0.66 43.00 -37.22
C ARG A 14 -1.11 42.71 -35.80
N ASP A 15 -2.12 43.46 -35.41
CA ASP A 15 -2.85 43.42 -34.16
C ASP A 15 -3.67 42.12 -33.95
N ASN A 16 -3.91 41.91 -32.66
CA ASN A 16 -4.92 41.11 -31.98
C ASN A 16 -6.12 40.63 -32.81
N LYS A 17 -6.52 39.37 -32.56
CA LYS A 17 -7.92 38.96 -32.69
C LYS A 17 -8.33 38.02 -31.57
N GLU A 18 -9.47 38.39 -31.01
CA GLU A 18 -10.29 37.75 -30.00
C GLU A 18 -10.89 36.41 -30.47
N GLU A 19 -11.40 35.70 -29.47
CA GLU A 19 -12.21 34.49 -29.43
C GLU A 19 -13.35 34.42 -30.45
N SER A 20 -13.66 33.20 -30.95
CA SER A 20 -15.01 32.61 -30.84
C SER A 20 -15.05 31.19 -31.45
N THR A 21 -15.31 30.21 -30.59
CA THR A 21 -16.31 29.13 -30.67
C THR A 21 -16.68 28.41 -31.99
N THR A 22 -16.90 27.11 -31.80
CA THR A 22 -17.88 26.17 -32.41
C THR A 22 -17.47 25.16 -33.49
N ASP A 23 -17.83 23.92 -33.14
CA ASP A 23 -18.36 22.80 -33.93
C ASP A 23 -17.44 21.91 -34.78
N ALA A 24 -17.11 20.80 -34.13
CA ALA A 24 -16.84 19.52 -34.76
C ALA A 24 -18.16 18.82 -35.18
N SER A 25 -18.17 18.24 -36.37
CA SER A 25 -19.12 17.19 -36.74
C SER A 25 -18.40 16.01 -37.39
N ALA A 26 -18.58 14.86 -36.73
CA ALA A 26 -18.72 13.49 -37.21
C ALA A 26 -17.91 12.99 -38.42
N ARG A 27 -17.18 11.89 -38.22
CA ARG A 27 -17.02 10.80 -39.19
C ARG A 27 -16.79 9.43 -38.53
N GLU A 28 -17.85 8.64 -38.63
CA GLU A 28 -18.02 7.19 -38.86
C GLU A 28 -16.85 6.18 -38.66
N ALA A 29 -17.17 5.23 -37.76
CA ALA A 29 -16.98 3.77 -37.72
C ALA A 29 -16.25 3.00 -38.84
N SER A 30 -15.45 1.98 -38.44
CA SER A 30 -15.58 0.55 -38.85
C SER A 30 -14.41 -0.36 -38.38
N PRO A 31 -14.56 -1.71 -38.40
CA PRO A 31 -14.22 -2.59 -37.25
C PRO A 31 -13.22 -3.74 -37.53
N SER A 32 -12.89 -4.51 -36.47
CA SER A 32 -12.58 -5.96 -36.46
C SER A 32 -11.24 -6.40 -37.11
N HIS A 33 -10.52 -7.49 -36.81
CA HIS A 33 -10.65 -8.72 -36.00
C HIS A 33 -9.24 -9.44 -35.95
N PRO A 34 -9.01 -10.72 -35.56
CA PRO A 34 -8.12 -11.07 -34.43
C PRO A 34 -6.98 -12.12 -34.65
N LEU A 35 -6.08 -12.27 -33.63
CA LEU A 35 -5.31 -13.48 -33.17
C LEU A 35 -4.29 -14.18 -34.14
N PRO A 36 -3.48 -15.21 -33.75
CA PRO A 36 -2.96 -15.72 -32.45
C PRO A 36 -1.45 -16.17 -32.44
N GLY A 37 -0.95 -16.63 -31.28
CA GLY A 37 0.18 -17.57 -31.15
C GLY A 37 1.19 -17.15 -30.07
N GLY A 38 1.66 -17.97 -29.13
CA GLY A 38 1.54 -19.40 -28.84
C GLY A 38 2.38 -19.68 -27.58
N VAL A 39 2.05 -20.78 -26.90
CA VAL A 39 2.39 -21.19 -25.53
C VAL A 39 3.86 -21.63 -25.36
N ALA A 40 4.49 -21.26 -24.23
CA ALA A 40 5.48 -22.09 -23.52
C ALA A 40 5.59 -21.69 -22.02
N GLU A 41 5.16 -22.64 -21.18
CA GLU A 41 5.30 -22.93 -19.73
C GLU A 41 6.08 -21.98 -18.80
N LEU A 42 5.49 -21.49 -17.68
CA LEU A 42 5.09 -22.19 -16.43
C LEU A 42 6.29 -22.47 -15.49
N LEU A 43 6.59 -21.54 -14.58
CA LEU A 43 6.13 -21.45 -13.18
C LEU A 43 7.03 -22.18 -12.17
N GLN A 44 7.96 -21.44 -11.57
CA GLN A 44 8.29 -21.57 -10.16
C GLN A 44 7.82 -20.30 -9.43
N GLU A 45 6.73 -20.49 -8.68
CA GLU A 45 6.41 -19.92 -7.37
C GLU A 45 6.57 -18.40 -7.15
N ARG A 46 5.43 -17.70 -7.27
CA ARG A 46 5.20 -16.40 -6.65
C ARG A 46 4.60 -16.58 -5.24
N ASP A 47 5.19 -15.81 -4.32
CA ASP A 47 4.70 -15.32 -3.03
C ASP A 47 4.83 -16.23 -1.78
N PRO A 48 6.00 -16.19 -1.09
CA PRO A 48 6.21 -16.85 0.20
C PRO A 48 5.62 -16.10 1.41
N LEU A 49 5.00 -14.92 1.26
CA LEU A 49 4.64 -14.04 2.41
C LEU A 49 3.18 -14.03 2.81
N ARG A 50 2.31 -14.64 2.01
CA ARG A 50 1.02 -15.11 2.54
C ARG A 50 1.20 -16.09 3.71
N GLY A 51 2.36 -16.73 3.89
CA GLY A 51 2.54 -17.80 4.87
C GLY A 51 2.73 -17.38 6.35
N VAL A 52 3.03 -16.12 6.67
CA VAL A 52 3.48 -15.73 8.03
C VAL A 52 2.38 -15.01 8.84
N HIS A 53 1.66 -14.03 8.27
CA HIS A 53 0.51 -13.40 8.96
C HIS A 53 -0.66 -14.38 9.15
N LEU A 54 -0.82 -15.28 8.19
CA LEU A 54 -1.74 -16.40 8.30
C LEU A 54 -1.46 -17.28 9.53
N ARG A 55 -0.26 -17.34 10.11
CA ARG A 55 0.03 -18.24 11.25
C ARG A 55 -0.44 -17.71 12.61
N GLU A 56 -0.39 -16.40 12.88
CA GLU A 56 -0.93 -15.84 14.14
C GLU A 56 -2.46 -15.70 14.07
N GLU A 57 -3.04 -15.31 12.93
CA GLU A 57 -4.50 -15.21 12.73
C GLU A 57 -5.19 -16.58 12.75
N THR A 58 -4.59 -17.60 12.11
CA THR A 58 -5.14 -18.98 12.15
C THR A 58 -5.10 -19.61 13.53
N CYS A 59 -4.30 -19.08 14.45
CA CYS A 59 -4.21 -19.61 15.81
C CYS A 59 -5.53 -19.38 16.56
N ARG A 60 -6.14 -18.18 16.48
CA ARG A 60 -7.35 -17.86 17.26
C ARG A 60 -8.61 -18.54 16.75
N GLY A 61 -8.83 -18.63 15.43
CA GLY A 61 -9.98 -19.37 14.91
C GLY A 61 -9.84 -20.88 15.14
N SER A 62 -8.63 -21.43 15.02
CA SER A 62 -8.37 -22.83 15.35
C SER A 62 -8.57 -23.12 16.84
N GLU A 63 -8.14 -22.22 17.73
CA GLU A 63 -8.40 -22.28 19.17
C GLU A 63 -9.91 -22.27 19.46
N LEU A 64 -10.66 -21.36 18.81
CA LEU A 64 -12.11 -21.32 18.96
C LEU A 64 -12.76 -22.62 18.49
N MET A 65 -12.37 -23.17 17.33
CA MET A 65 -12.86 -24.46 16.87
C MET A 65 -12.51 -25.60 17.84
N ALA A 66 -11.31 -25.59 18.42
CA ALA A 66 -10.90 -26.58 19.42
C ALA A 66 -11.75 -26.48 20.71
N LEU A 67 -12.00 -25.27 21.21
CA LEU A 67 -12.87 -25.03 22.37
C LEU A 67 -14.29 -25.53 22.13
N LEU A 68 -14.89 -25.16 20.99
CA LEU A 68 -16.25 -25.56 20.64
C LEU A 68 -16.38 -27.08 20.46
N ARG A 69 -15.36 -27.74 19.88
CA ARG A 69 -15.29 -29.21 19.83
C ARG A 69 -15.22 -29.85 21.21
N GLY A 70 -14.48 -29.25 22.14
CA GLY A 70 -14.42 -29.66 23.53
C GLY A 70 -15.71 -29.39 24.33
N GLY A 71 -16.73 -28.79 23.71
CA GLY A 71 -17.98 -28.41 24.37
C GLY A 71 -17.91 -27.11 25.17
N ALA A 72 -16.79 -26.38 25.10
CA ALA A 72 -16.64 -25.08 25.74
C ALA A 72 -17.19 -23.98 24.81
N THR A 73 -18.10 -23.16 25.33
CA THR A 73 -18.68 -22.01 24.63
C THR A 73 -18.26 -20.72 25.33
N PRO A 74 -17.32 -19.94 24.77
CA PRO A 74 -17.00 -18.60 25.28
C PRO A 74 -18.24 -17.71 25.36
N GLU A 75 -18.22 -16.68 26.21
CA GLU A 75 -19.38 -15.80 26.43
C GLU A 75 -19.85 -15.08 25.14
N TYR A 76 -18.90 -14.76 24.26
CA TYR A 76 -19.18 -14.21 22.93
C TYR A 76 -19.67 -15.27 21.91
N VAL A 77 -20.00 -16.49 22.33
CA VAL A 77 -20.52 -17.56 21.47
C VAL A 77 -21.82 -18.12 22.02
N ARG A 78 -22.87 -18.09 21.20
CA ARG A 78 -24.18 -18.67 21.50
C ARG A 78 -24.41 -19.95 20.68
N PRO A 79 -24.56 -21.13 21.30
CA PRO A 79 -24.93 -22.34 20.56
C PRO A 79 -26.34 -22.21 19.98
N LEU A 80 -26.51 -22.65 18.73
CA LEU A 80 -27.82 -22.83 18.11
C LEU A 80 -28.32 -24.26 18.38
N PRO A 81 -29.63 -24.54 18.21
CA PRO A 81 -30.15 -25.90 18.31
C PRO A 81 -29.40 -26.87 17.37
N PRO A 82 -29.31 -28.16 17.72
CA PRO A 82 -28.64 -29.12 16.86
C PRO A 82 -29.28 -29.22 15.47
N VAL A 83 -28.45 -29.45 14.45
CA VAL A 83 -28.92 -29.77 13.11
C VAL A 83 -29.42 -31.21 13.14
N SER A 84 -30.70 -31.43 12.84
CA SER A 84 -31.33 -32.76 12.96
C SER A 84 -30.90 -33.75 11.88
N LEU A 85 -30.29 -33.25 10.79
CA LEU A 85 -29.84 -34.09 9.69
C LEU A 85 -28.46 -34.67 9.97
N PRO A 86 -28.22 -35.94 9.61
CA PRO A 86 -26.90 -36.53 9.70
C PRO A 86 -25.93 -35.83 8.74
N VAL A 87 -24.68 -35.67 9.16
CA VAL A 87 -23.63 -35.08 8.30
C VAL A 87 -23.26 -36.09 7.20
N PRO A 88 -23.32 -35.70 5.92
CA PRO A 88 -22.93 -36.56 4.80
C PRO A 88 -21.50 -37.09 4.94
N ARG A 89 -21.28 -38.36 4.59
CA ARG A 89 -19.95 -39.00 4.65
C ARG A 89 -18.91 -38.29 3.78
N SER A 90 -19.33 -37.71 2.66
CA SER A 90 -18.51 -36.89 1.75
C SER A 90 -17.91 -35.68 2.47
N LEU A 91 -18.70 -34.96 3.28
CA LEU A 91 -18.23 -33.85 4.09
C LEU A 91 -17.36 -34.31 5.26
N LEU A 92 -17.74 -35.37 5.98
CA LEU A 92 -16.93 -35.90 7.09
C LEU A 92 -15.54 -36.35 6.64
N SER A 93 -15.46 -37.10 5.52
CA SER A 93 -14.18 -37.56 4.98
C SER A 93 -13.38 -36.46 4.26
N PHE A 94 -13.96 -35.27 4.05
CA PHE A 94 -13.29 -34.21 3.32
C PHE A 94 -12.03 -33.71 4.04
N ALA A 95 -12.11 -33.44 5.34
CA ALA A 95 -10.96 -32.96 6.12
C ALA A 95 -9.82 -33.99 6.18
N GLU A 96 -10.17 -35.26 6.41
CA GLU A 96 -9.21 -36.38 6.38
C GLU A 96 -8.49 -36.46 5.03
N ARG A 97 -9.24 -36.30 3.94
CA ARG A 97 -8.69 -36.30 2.58
C ARG A 97 -7.86 -35.07 2.28
N VAL A 98 -8.19 -33.90 2.82
CA VAL A 98 -7.35 -32.71 2.67
C VAL A 98 -5.98 -32.97 3.27
N ALA A 99 -5.90 -33.64 4.43
CA ALA A 99 -4.63 -34.05 5.02
C ALA A 99 -3.90 -35.11 4.18
N GLU A 100 -4.63 -36.05 3.57
CA GLU A 100 -4.07 -37.16 2.77
C GLU A 100 -3.57 -36.74 1.38
N VAL A 101 -4.41 -36.03 0.62
CA VAL A 101 -4.22 -35.79 -0.83
C VAL A 101 -4.18 -34.29 -1.19
N GLY A 102 -4.32 -33.40 -0.22
CA GLY A 102 -4.39 -31.96 -0.42
C GLY A 102 -5.76 -31.46 -0.90
N ILE A 103 -5.96 -30.14 -0.78
CA ILE A 103 -7.26 -29.47 -1.02
C ILE A 103 -7.83 -29.73 -2.42
N SER A 104 -7.02 -29.60 -3.48
CA SER A 104 -7.51 -29.74 -4.85
C SER A 104 -8.01 -31.16 -5.15
N ALA A 105 -7.32 -32.19 -4.67
CA ALA A 105 -7.70 -33.58 -4.91
C ALA A 105 -8.91 -33.99 -4.05
N ALA A 106 -8.98 -33.49 -2.81
CA ALA A 106 -10.15 -33.65 -1.96
C ALA A 106 -11.39 -32.97 -2.60
N LEU A 107 -11.24 -31.75 -3.14
CA LEU A 107 -12.32 -31.02 -3.80
C LEU A 107 -12.90 -31.77 -5.01
N ARG A 108 -12.06 -32.41 -5.84
CA ARG A 108 -12.52 -33.25 -6.96
C ARG A 108 -13.44 -34.40 -6.52
N ARG A 109 -13.43 -34.79 -5.24
CA ARG A 109 -14.33 -35.80 -4.69
C ARG A 109 -15.61 -35.21 -4.11
N LEU A 110 -15.58 -33.92 -3.74
CA LEU A 110 -16.71 -33.20 -3.17
C LEU A 110 -17.60 -32.55 -4.25
N VAL A 111 -17.04 -32.13 -5.37
CA VAL A 111 -17.77 -31.44 -6.46
C VAL A 111 -17.91 -32.29 -7.72
N ASP A 112 -18.97 -32.06 -8.49
CA ASP A 112 -19.07 -32.58 -9.86
C ASP A 112 -17.98 -31.94 -10.74
N HIS A 113 -17.38 -32.71 -11.64
CA HIS A 113 -16.35 -32.23 -12.56
C HIS A 113 -16.89 -31.29 -13.63
N ARG A 114 -18.22 -31.28 -13.83
CA ARG A 114 -18.88 -30.35 -14.72
C ARG A 114 -19.14 -29.05 -13.99
N SER A 115 -18.50 -27.98 -14.45
CA SER A 115 -18.91 -26.64 -14.05
C SER A 115 -20.39 -26.46 -14.38
N LEU A 116 -21.11 -25.75 -13.54
CA LEU A 116 -22.49 -25.37 -13.82
C LEU A 116 -22.56 -24.71 -15.21
N PRO A 117 -23.53 -25.09 -16.06
CA PRO A 117 -23.73 -24.41 -17.33
C PRO A 117 -23.83 -22.91 -17.10
N ARG A 118 -23.35 -22.11 -18.08
CA ARG A 118 -23.56 -20.66 -18.09
C ARG A 118 -25.05 -20.27 -18.07
N ASP A 119 -25.92 -21.24 -18.30
CA ASP A 119 -27.38 -21.13 -18.38
C ASP A 119 -28.06 -21.16 -17.01
N LEU A 120 -27.40 -20.67 -15.95
CA LEU A 120 -28.16 -20.17 -14.80
C LEU A 120 -29.19 -19.19 -15.32
N SER A 121 -30.42 -19.22 -14.78
CA SER A 121 -31.41 -18.22 -15.15
C SER A 121 -30.76 -16.84 -15.03
N PRO A 122 -31.00 -15.90 -15.97
CA PRO A 122 -30.41 -14.58 -15.91
C PRO A 122 -30.63 -13.89 -14.55
N SER A 123 -31.66 -14.30 -13.80
CA SER A 123 -31.88 -13.88 -12.43
C SER A 123 -30.87 -14.51 -11.44
N SER A 124 -30.71 -15.84 -11.42
CA SER A 124 -29.78 -16.54 -10.51
C SER A 124 -28.31 -16.17 -10.73
N ALA A 125 -27.90 -15.97 -11.98
CA ALA A 125 -26.52 -15.60 -12.32
C ALA A 125 -26.08 -14.25 -11.71
N ARG A 126 -27.03 -13.33 -11.48
CA ARG A 126 -26.76 -11.97 -10.96
C ARG A 126 -26.50 -11.93 -9.45
N TYR A 127 -26.99 -12.92 -8.71
CA TYR A 127 -26.91 -12.92 -7.25
C TYR A 127 -25.71 -13.67 -6.73
N ALA A 128 -24.95 -14.31 -7.60
CA ALA A 128 -24.07 -15.36 -7.16
C ALA A 128 -22.65 -14.83 -6.98
N SER A 129 -22.06 -15.05 -5.81
CA SER A 129 -20.68 -14.63 -5.51
C SER A 129 -19.65 -15.51 -6.22
N GLY A 130 -18.47 -14.92 -6.46
CA GLY A 130 -17.37 -15.57 -7.17
C GLY A 130 -17.59 -15.74 -8.69
N PRO A 131 -16.54 -16.09 -9.44
CA PRO A 131 -16.62 -16.24 -10.90
C PRO A 131 -17.52 -17.42 -11.31
N LEU A 132 -18.47 -17.18 -12.22
CA LEU A 132 -19.46 -18.18 -12.69
C LEU A 132 -18.79 -19.46 -13.21
N GLU A 133 -17.63 -19.32 -13.85
CA GLU A 133 -16.84 -20.39 -14.44
C GLU A 133 -16.20 -21.35 -13.42
N THR A 134 -16.24 -21.00 -12.13
CA THR A 134 -15.67 -21.80 -11.04
C THR A 134 -16.70 -22.49 -10.17
N ARG A 135 -17.96 -22.57 -10.63
CA ARG A 135 -19.05 -23.17 -9.86
C ARG A 135 -19.33 -24.60 -10.24
N TYR A 136 -19.61 -25.39 -9.22
CA TYR A 136 -19.89 -26.80 -9.35
C TYR A 136 -21.08 -27.18 -8.46
N HIS A 137 -21.80 -28.24 -8.83
CA HIS A 137 -22.69 -28.91 -7.88
C HIS A 137 -21.87 -29.74 -6.90
N ALA A 138 -22.43 -30.02 -5.71
CA ALA A 138 -21.90 -31.11 -4.91
C ALA A 138 -22.03 -32.42 -5.71
N ARG A 139 -21.05 -33.31 -5.56
CA ARG A 139 -21.01 -34.57 -6.31
C ARG A 139 -22.17 -35.49 -5.96
N ASP A 140 -22.56 -35.50 -4.69
CA ASP A 140 -23.66 -36.30 -4.19
C ASP A 140 -24.83 -35.42 -3.71
N LYS A 141 -26.04 -35.94 -3.92
CA LYS A 141 -27.29 -35.26 -3.58
C LYS A 141 -27.42 -34.99 -2.08
N GLU A 142 -26.95 -35.92 -1.25
CA GLU A 142 -27.00 -35.84 0.22
C GLU A 142 -26.26 -34.59 0.73
N THR A 143 -25.10 -34.29 0.14
CA THR A 143 -24.31 -33.07 0.44
C THR A 143 -25.08 -31.81 0.12
N SER A 144 -25.66 -31.71 -1.08
CA SER A 144 -26.45 -30.54 -1.44
C SER A 144 -27.69 -30.36 -0.55
N GLU A 145 -28.41 -31.44 -0.26
CA GLU A 145 -29.59 -31.41 0.61
C GLU A 145 -29.22 -31.00 2.04
N PHE A 146 -28.11 -31.52 2.56
CA PHE A 146 -27.58 -31.16 3.86
C PHE A 146 -27.18 -29.68 3.93
N LEU A 147 -26.41 -29.19 2.94
CA LEU A 147 -25.98 -27.79 2.87
C LEU A 147 -27.19 -26.84 2.76
N ALA A 148 -28.19 -27.17 1.93
CA ALA A 148 -29.42 -26.39 1.82
C ALA A 148 -30.17 -26.34 3.16
N SER A 149 -30.32 -27.50 3.81
CA SER A 149 -30.98 -27.62 5.11
C SER A 149 -30.22 -26.88 6.22
N LEU A 150 -28.89 -26.85 6.16
CA LEU A 150 -28.07 -26.13 7.10
C LEU A 150 -28.28 -24.60 6.97
N HIS A 151 -28.40 -24.08 5.75
CA HIS A 151 -28.76 -22.67 5.54
C HIS A 151 -30.15 -22.35 6.10
N HIS A 152 -31.15 -23.21 5.86
CA HIS A 152 -32.49 -23.06 6.46
C HIS A 152 -32.45 -23.12 7.98
N HIS A 153 -31.65 -24.03 8.54
CA HIS A 153 -31.47 -24.15 9.99
C HIS A 153 -30.88 -22.87 10.57
N VAL A 154 -29.82 -22.34 9.98
CA VAL A 154 -29.18 -21.08 10.42
C VAL A 154 -30.17 -19.91 10.32
N ALA A 155 -30.96 -19.84 9.24
CA ALA A 155 -31.97 -18.80 9.08
C ALA A 155 -33.13 -18.90 10.09
N ALA A 156 -33.57 -20.12 10.44
CA ALA A 156 -34.64 -20.32 11.40
C ALA A 156 -34.24 -19.96 12.85
N HIS A 157 -32.94 -20.03 13.16
CA HIS A 157 -32.41 -19.82 14.52
C HIS A 157 -31.57 -18.56 14.67
N SER A 158 -31.32 -17.84 13.58
CA SER A 158 -30.81 -16.46 13.60
C SER A 158 -31.95 -15.50 13.25
N ARG A 159 -31.75 -14.20 13.44
CA ARG A 159 -32.70 -13.19 12.93
C ARG A 159 -32.55 -12.94 11.41
N SER A 160 -31.83 -13.80 10.69
CA SER A 160 -31.64 -13.69 9.24
C SER A 160 -32.79 -14.39 8.50
N ALA A 161 -33.63 -13.61 7.81
CA ALA A 161 -34.67 -14.16 6.95
C ALA A 161 -34.11 -14.55 5.58
N ILE A 162 -34.39 -15.79 5.13
CA ILE A 162 -34.23 -16.25 3.74
C ILE A 162 -35.38 -15.72 2.89
N CYS A 163 -35.08 -14.92 1.85
CA CYS A 163 -36.04 -14.63 0.79
C CYS A 163 -35.52 -15.13 -0.56
N GLY A 164 -36.41 -15.36 -1.53
CA GLY A 164 -36.11 -15.98 -2.83
C GLY A 164 -35.05 -15.28 -3.69
N TRP A 165 -34.60 -14.09 -3.29
CA TRP A 165 -33.64 -13.26 -4.04
C TRP A 165 -32.36 -12.96 -3.24
N ASP A 166 -32.29 -13.38 -1.98
CA ASP A 166 -31.10 -13.20 -1.14
C ASP A 166 -30.04 -14.26 -1.51
N LEU A 167 -28.80 -13.84 -1.69
CA LEU A 167 -27.67 -14.77 -1.69
C LEU A 167 -27.35 -15.17 -0.25
N PHE A 168 -27.54 -16.44 0.06
CA PHE A 168 -27.00 -17.03 1.27
C PHE A 168 -25.62 -17.60 0.98
N HIS A 169 -24.63 -17.01 1.64
CA HIS A 169 -23.23 -17.30 1.43
C HIS A 169 -22.58 -17.87 2.69
N SER A 170 -21.71 -18.85 2.50
CA SER A 170 -20.83 -19.36 3.55
C SER A 170 -19.50 -19.81 2.97
N HIS A 171 -18.44 -19.81 3.78
CA HIS A 171 -17.13 -20.33 3.39
C HIS A 171 -16.89 -21.70 3.98
N LEU A 172 -16.51 -22.65 3.12
CA LEU A 172 -16.04 -23.96 3.55
C LEU A 172 -14.60 -23.84 4.08
N ILE A 173 -14.45 -24.17 5.35
CA ILE A 173 -13.21 -24.12 6.14
C ILE A 173 -12.78 -25.54 6.49
N VAL A 174 -11.48 -25.78 6.53
CA VAL A 174 -10.90 -27.06 6.95
C VAL A 174 -9.87 -26.82 8.04
N SER A 175 -10.08 -27.45 9.19
CA SER A 175 -9.06 -27.62 10.23
C SER A 175 -8.30 -28.90 9.95
N VAL A 176 -6.98 -28.89 10.01
CA VAL A 176 -6.13 -30.07 9.79
C VAL A 176 -5.83 -30.85 11.07
N GLU A 177 -5.85 -30.20 12.24
CA GLU A 177 -5.44 -30.81 13.50
C GLU A 177 -6.34 -30.37 14.69
N PRO A 178 -7.24 -31.25 15.18
CA PRO A 178 -7.72 -32.45 14.50
C PRO A 178 -8.46 -32.10 13.19
N PRO A 179 -8.49 -33.03 12.21
CA PRO A 179 -9.23 -32.87 10.97
C PRO A 179 -10.70 -32.57 11.26
N ASP A 180 -11.21 -31.45 10.75
CA ASP A 180 -12.63 -31.11 10.83
C ASP A 180 -13.03 -30.20 9.66
N VAL A 181 -14.31 -30.25 9.32
CA VAL A 181 -14.93 -29.36 8.33
C VAL A 181 -15.80 -28.36 9.05
N ALA A 182 -15.67 -27.09 8.68
CA ALA A 182 -16.50 -26.03 9.19
C ALA A 182 -17.12 -25.22 8.05
N LEU A 183 -18.25 -24.59 8.34
CA LEU A 183 -18.89 -23.61 7.46
C LEU A 183 -19.05 -22.32 8.26
N LEU A 184 -18.41 -21.26 7.81
CA LEU A 184 -18.61 -19.91 8.34
C LEU A 184 -19.64 -19.21 7.47
N PHE A 185 -20.81 -18.94 8.03
CA PHE A 185 -21.91 -18.28 7.33
C PHE A 185 -21.71 -16.77 7.35
N HIS A 186 -21.96 -16.16 6.19
CA HIS A 186 -22.07 -14.71 5.99
C HIS A 186 -23.38 -14.43 5.27
N ALA A 187 -24.49 -14.80 5.91
CA ALA A 187 -25.77 -15.05 5.26
C ALA A 187 -26.37 -13.89 4.42
N LYS A 188 -25.78 -12.68 4.42
CA LYS A 188 -26.10 -11.57 3.50
C LYS A 188 -24.87 -10.71 3.21
N GLU A 189 -24.01 -11.18 2.32
CA GLU A 189 -23.06 -10.30 1.66
C GLU A 189 -23.80 -9.60 0.51
N PHE A 190 -23.98 -8.29 0.64
CA PHE A 190 -24.31 -7.50 -0.54
C PHE A 190 -23.10 -7.61 -1.48
N PRO A 191 -23.30 -7.72 -2.81
CA PRO A 191 -22.16 -7.80 -3.71
C PRO A 191 -21.17 -6.67 -3.41
N ILE A 192 -19.88 -7.00 -3.35
CA ILE A 192 -18.76 -6.07 -3.11
C ILE A 192 -18.89 -4.79 -3.94
N GLU A 193 -19.51 -4.90 -5.12
CA GLU A 193 -19.83 -3.84 -6.08
C GLU A 193 -20.69 -2.69 -5.50
N TYR A 194 -21.41 -2.90 -4.39
CA TYR A 194 -22.25 -1.88 -3.75
C TYR A 194 -21.55 -1.10 -2.63
N VAL A 195 -20.38 -1.57 -2.18
CA VAL A 195 -19.55 -0.91 -1.15
C VAL A 195 -18.27 -0.34 -1.76
N ALA A 196 -17.79 -0.94 -2.85
CA ALA A 196 -16.52 -0.60 -3.49
C ALA A 196 -16.61 0.55 -4.52
N SER A 197 -17.80 0.99 -4.93
CA SER A 197 -17.90 2.17 -5.78
C SER A 197 -17.67 3.43 -4.93
N SER A 198 -16.79 4.32 -5.39
CA SER A 198 -16.49 5.64 -4.83
C SER A 198 -17.70 6.60 -4.71
N SER A 199 -18.91 6.12 -4.99
CA SER A 199 -20.14 6.90 -5.11
C SER A 199 -21.04 6.88 -3.88
N GLY A 200 -20.61 6.25 -2.78
CA GLY A 200 -21.37 6.17 -1.52
C GLY A 200 -22.44 5.08 -1.51
N ILE A 201 -23.05 4.85 -0.35
CA ILE A 201 -24.12 3.85 -0.17
C ILE A 201 -25.43 4.43 -0.70
N HIS A 202 -25.93 3.87 -1.80
CA HIS A 202 -27.21 4.27 -2.41
C HIS A 202 -28.42 3.65 -1.67
N ALA A 203 -29.56 4.33 -1.63
CA ALA A 203 -30.81 3.77 -1.09
C ALA A 203 -31.24 2.50 -1.87
N VAL A 204 -31.91 1.55 -1.21
CA VAL A 204 -32.43 0.33 -1.86
C VAL A 204 -33.40 0.70 -2.97
N GLY A 205 -33.14 0.21 -4.18
CA GLY A 205 -33.90 0.50 -5.39
C GLY A 205 -33.53 1.80 -6.09
N ALA A 206 -32.49 2.52 -5.63
CA ALA A 206 -32.01 3.72 -6.32
C ALA A 206 -31.42 3.37 -7.70
N PRO A 207 -31.54 4.25 -8.71
CA PRO A 207 -30.99 3.99 -10.06
C PRO A 207 -29.51 3.63 -10.06
N ALA A 208 -28.70 4.33 -9.25
CA ALA A 208 -27.27 4.07 -9.08
C ALA A 208 -26.95 2.74 -8.38
N ALA A 209 -27.94 2.15 -7.71
CA ALA A 209 -27.88 0.81 -7.16
C ALA A 209 -28.56 -0.25 -8.06
N GLY A 210 -28.83 0.06 -9.32
CA GLY A 210 -29.51 -0.85 -10.26
C GLY A 210 -31.02 -0.66 -10.36
N GLY A 211 -31.62 0.28 -9.62
CA GLY A 211 -33.03 0.66 -9.80
C GLY A 211 -33.99 -0.48 -9.49
N THR A 212 -34.78 -0.91 -10.48
CA THR A 212 -35.63 -2.11 -10.38
C THR A 212 -34.85 -3.42 -10.31
N LEU A 213 -33.56 -3.38 -10.66
CA LEU A 213 -32.65 -4.51 -10.65
C LEU A 213 -31.70 -4.51 -9.44
N ASP A 214 -31.90 -3.60 -8.48
CA ASP A 214 -31.12 -3.57 -7.24
C ASP A 214 -31.35 -4.89 -6.46
N PRO A 215 -30.29 -5.70 -6.21
CA PRO A 215 -30.40 -7.00 -5.56
C PRO A 215 -30.88 -6.90 -4.10
N ARG A 216 -30.92 -5.68 -3.55
CA ARG A 216 -31.41 -5.39 -2.21
C ARG A 216 -32.93 -5.21 -2.17
N ARG A 217 -33.59 -5.02 -3.31
CA ARG A 217 -35.06 -4.86 -3.38
C ARG A 217 -35.76 -6.10 -2.84
N GLY A 218 -36.53 -5.92 -1.77
CA GLY A 218 -37.24 -7.01 -1.08
C GLY A 218 -36.59 -7.42 0.25
N SER A 219 -35.30 -7.11 0.44
CA SER A 219 -34.71 -7.17 1.78
C SER A 219 -35.14 -5.93 2.57
N LYS A 220 -35.73 -6.15 3.75
CA LYS A 220 -35.91 -5.09 4.76
C LYS A 220 -34.68 -4.91 5.65
N LEU A 221 -33.66 -5.75 5.45
CA LEU A 221 -32.50 -5.82 6.33
C LEU A 221 -31.34 -5.00 5.79
N SER A 222 -30.80 -4.14 6.64
CA SER A 222 -29.65 -3.27 6.40
C SER A 222 -28.39 -3.86 7.04
N ILE A 223 -27.24 -3.53 6.46
CA ILE A 223 -25.93 -3.75 7.12
C ILE A 223 -25.79 -2.99 8.45
N PHE A 224 -26.62 -1.96 8.66
CA PHE A 224 -26.68 -1.17 9.88
C PHE A 224 -27.66 -1.72 10.93
N ASP A 225 -28.38 -2.81 10.64
CA ASP A 225 -29.30 -3.37 11.63
C ASP A 225 -28.52 -3.91 12.83
N ALA A 226 -29.04 -3.69 14.05
CA ALA A 226 -28.38 -4.12 15.29
C ALA A 226 -28.13 -5.64 15.36
N ASN A 227 -28.88 -6.42 14.60
CA ASN A 227 -28.74 -7.87 14.49
C ASN A 227 -27.87 -8.33 13.30
N TYR A 228 -27.23 -7.42 12.56
CA TYR A 228 -26.38 -7.80 11.42
C TYR A 228 -25.21 -8.68 11.86
N SER A 229 -24.69 -8.47 13.08
CA SER A 229 -23.65 -9.31 13.68
C SER A 229 -24.10 -10.73 14.03
N GLU A 230 -25.40 -11.00 14.12
CA GLU A 230 -25.96 -12.36 14.32
C GLU A 230 -25.78 -13.27 13.09
N ARG A 231 -25.16 -12.76 12.02
CA ARG A 231 -24.85 -13.49 10.79
C ARG A 231 -23.55 -14.27 10.85
N ASN A 232 -22.71 -14.04 11.86
CA ASN A 232 -21.45 -14.76 12.05
C ASN A 232 -21.71 -16.13 12.69
N VAL A 233 -22.14 -17.10 11.89
CA VAL A 233 -22.44 -18.45 12.39
C VAL A 233 -21.36 -19.41 11.93
N LEU A 234 -20.80 -20.20 12.84
CA LEU A 234 -19.84 -21.25 12.56
C LEU A 234 -20.50 -22.61 12.81
N TRP A 235 -20.63 -23.44 11.78
CA TRP A 235 -21.02 -24.84 11.92
C TRP A 235 -19.78 -25.74 11.92
N LEU A 236 -19.78 -26.80 12.74
CA LEU A 236 -18.70 -27.78 12.84
C LEU A 236 -19.23 -29.20 12.55
N ALA A 237 -18.57 -29.92 11.63
CA ALA A 237 -18.97 -31.26 11.24
C ALA A 237 -18.82 -32.28 12.38
N SER A 238 -17.71 -32.22 13.12
CA SER A 238 -17.42 -33.13 14.24
C SER A 238 -18.48 -33.15 15.34
N THR A 239 -19.15 -32.02 15.59
CA THR A 239 -20.20 -31.91 16.61
C THR A 239 -21.61 -31.81 16.02
N ASN A 240 -21.72 -31.65 14.70
CA ASN A 240 -22.95 -31.32 13.98
C ASN A 240 -23.76 -30.19 14.65
N ARG A 241 -23.07 -29.15 15.09
CA ARG A 241 -23.65 -28.00 15.81
C ARG A 241 -23.25 -26.70 15.12
N ALA A 242 -24.17 -25.75 15.18
CA ALA A 242 -23.94 -24.37 14.75
C ALA A 242 -23.79 -23.45 15.96
N TYR A 243 -22.87 -22.50 15.86
CA TYR A 243 -22.49 -21.58 16.92
C TYR A 243 -22.55 -20.16 16.37
N MET A 244 -23.36 -19.31 16.98
CA MET A 244 -23.40 -17.90 16.64
C MET A 244 -22.32 -17.16 17.40
N ILE A 245 -21.42 -16.53 16.67
CA ILE A 245 -20.36 -15.69 17.20
C ILE A 245 -20.92 -14.28 17.34
N LEU A 246 -20.67 -13.65 18.48
CA LEU A 246 -21.14 -12.32 18.85
C LEU A 246 -19.92 -11.39 18.94
N PRO A 247 -19.53 -10.72 17.84
CA PRO A 247 -18.37 -9.82 17.82
C PRO A 247 -18.38 -8.67 18.82
N HIS A 248 -19.56 -8.33 19.36
CA HIS A 248 -19.74 -7.31 20.39
C HIS A 248 -19.87 -7.89 21.81
N GLY A 249 -19.75 -9.22 21.95
CA GLY A 249 -19.77 -9.90 23.23
C GLY A 249 -18.50 -9.61 24.04
N GLU A 250 -18.62 -9.65 25.36
CA GLU A 250 -17.48 -9.50 26.26
C GLU A 250 -16.43 -10.59 25.99
N GLY A 251 -15.16 -10.20 26.01
CA GLY A 251 -14.03 -11.10 25.76
C GLY A 251 -13.86 -11.53 24.30
N PHE A 252 -14.59 -10.95 23.34
CA PHE A 252 -14.42 -11.27 21.93
C PHE A 252 -13.00 -10.92 21.43
N PRO A 253 -12.25 -11.87 20.85
CA PRO A 253 -10.91 -11.62 20.32
C PRO A 253 -10.99 -10.83 19.01
N VAL A 254 -10.41 -9.63 18.99
CA VAL A 254 -10.43 -8.71 17.84
C VAL A 254 -9.76 -9.31 16.60
N GLU A 255 -8.84 -10.26 16.78
CA GLU A 255 -8.14 -10.98 15.72
C GLU A 255 -9.06 -11.89 14.90
N LEU A 256 -10.25 -12.21 15.42
CA LEU A 256 -11.28 -12.90 14.64
C LEU A 256 -12.01 -11.96 13.68
N LEU A 257 -11.85 -10.62 13.75
CA LEU A 257 -12.52 -9.69 12.83
C LEU A 257 -11.83 -9.64 11.46
N SER A 258 -12.62 -9.37 10.41
CA SER A 258 -12.09 -9.06 9.08
C SER A 258 -11.25 -7.77 9.09
N PRO A 259 -9.98 -7.79 8.63
CA PRO A 259 -9.13 -6.61 8.58
C PRO A 259 -9.61 -5.59 7.53
N PHE A 260 -10.49 -6.00 6.61
CA PHE A 260 -11.01 -5.18 5.53
C PHE A 260 -12.30 -4.44 5.87
N ALA A 261 -12.86 -4.58 7.07
CA ALA A 261 -14.08 -3.88 7.45
C ALA A 261 -13.75 -2.44 7.92
N PRO A 262 -14.00 -1.39 7.11
CA PRO A 262 -13.81 -0.03 7.57
C PRO A 262 -14.98 0.31 8.50
N TYR A 263 -14.73 0.30 9.80
CA TYR A 263 -15.48 1.04 10.84
C TYR A 263 -17.01 0.82 10.99
N HIS A 264 -17.66 -0.09 10.25
CA HIS A 264 -19.12 -0.23 10.29
C HIS A 264 -19.66 -1.68 10.41
N PHE A 265 -18.84 -2.72 10.17
CA PHE A 265 -19.31 -4.12 10.19
C PHE A 265 -18.38 -4.98 11.03
N SER A 266 -18.90 -5.59 12.10
CA SER A 266 -18.16 -6.60 12.85
C SER A 266 -18.45 -7.99 12.25
N THR A 267 -17.74 -8.33 11.17
CA THR A 267 -17.77 -9.67 10.57
C THR A 267 -16.52 -10.45 10.95
N VAL A 268 -16.68 -11.76 11.17
CA VAL A 268 -15.56 -12.66 11.48
C VAL A 268 -14.82 -13.01 10.20
N SER A 269 -13.49 -12.99 10.21
CA SER A 269 -12.66 -13.36 9.06
C SER A 269 -12.59 -14.88 8.89
N GLU A 270 -12.82 -15.36 7.67
CA GLU A 270 -12.55 -16.73 7.25
C GLU A 270 -11.05 -17.07 7.37
N ALA A 271 -10.17 -16.10 7.16
CA ALA A 271 -8.72 -16.26 7.28
C ALA A 271 -8.28 -16.58 8.72
N ALA A 272 -9.07 -16.16 9.71
CA ALA A 272 -8.81 -16.48 11.12
C ALA A 272 -9.02 -17.96 11.45
N PHE A 273 -9.82 -18.69 10.67
CA PHE A 273 -10.05 -20.12 10.88
C PHE A 273 -9.20 -20.99 9.97
N CYS A 274 -9.02 -20.58 8.72
CA CYS A 274 -8.23 -21.33 7.77
C CYS A 274 -7.51 -20.36 6.85
N PRO A 275 -6.19 -20.54 6.65
CA PRO A 275 -5.41 -19.61 5.85
C PRO A 275 -5.81 -19.58 4.38
N ARG A 276 -6.57 -20.60 3.95
CA ARG A 276 -7.09 -20.70 2.60
C ARG A 276 -8.51 -21.25 2.69
N ALA A 277 -9.51 -20.37 2.69
CA ALA A 277 -10.88 -20.76 2.41
C ALA A 277 -10.89 -21.67 1.17
N VAL A 278 -11.64 -22.77 1.25
CA VAL A 278 -11.54 -23.86 0.26
C VAL A 278 -12.43 -23.55 -0.94
N CYS A 279 -13.68 -23.22 -0.66
CA CYS A 279 -14.67 -22.76 -1.63
C CYS A 279 -15.77 -22.00 -0.91
N ASP A 280 -16.51 -21.23 -1.69
CA ASP A 280 -17.74 -20.61 -1.26
C ASP A 280 -18.91 -21.57 -1.48
N VAL A 281 -19.85 -21.63 -0.53
CA VAL A 281 -21.10 -22.36 -0.66
C VAL A 281 -22.21 -21.33 -0.82
N ASN A 282 -22.82 -21.34 -2.01
CA ASN A 282 -23.88 -20.42 -2.40
C ASN A 282 -25.21 -21.17 -2.43
N TYR A 283 -26.17 -20.68 -1.65
CA TYR A 283 -27.54 -21.22 -1.59
C TYR A 283 -28.54 -20.23 -2.22
N PHE A 284 -29.32 -20.72 -3.18
CA PHE A 284 -30.33 -19.98 -3.95
C PHE A 284 -31.73 -20.51 -3.64
N PRO A 285 -32.46 -19.92 -2.68
CA PRO A 285 -33.86 -20.24 -2.48
C PRO A 285 -34.65 -19.90 -3.76
N ARG A 286 -35.46 -20.82 -4.30
CA ARG A 286 -36.18 -20.58 -5.58
C ARG A 286 -37.12 -19.37 -5.52
N GLU A 287 -37.17 -18.60 -6.62
CA GLU A 287 -38.04 -17.44 -6.83
C GLU A 287 -39.54 -17.76 -6.76
N ASP A 288 -39.93 -18.99 -7.11
CA ASP A 288 -41.33 -19.42 -7.20
C ASP A 288 -42.02 -19.51 -5.82
N ALA A 289 -41.25 -19.38 -4.73
CA ALA A 289 -41.77 -19.30 -3.37
C ALA A 289 -42.42 -17.93 -3.11
N THR A 290 -43.58 -17.70 -3.74
CA THR A 290 -44.49 -16.58 -3.46
C THR A 290 -44.99 -16.54 -2.01
N SER A 291 -44.68 -17.57 -1.21
CA SER A 291 -44.99 -17.61 0.21
C SER A 291 -43.90 -16.92 1.05
N PRO A 292 -44.24 -15.90 1.86
CA PRO A 292 -43.29 -15.19 2.72
C PRO A 292 -42.73 -16.05 3.88
N HIS A 293 -43.14 -17.32 3.99
CA HIS A 293 -42.60 -18.27 4.97
C HIS A 293 -41.87 -19.44 4.29
N PRO A 294 -40.53 -19.37 4.17
CA PRO A 294 -39.70 -20.46 3.63
C PRO A 294 -39.63 -21.71 4.53
N ALA A 295 -40.26 -21.69 5.71
CA ALA A 295 -40.14 -22.75 6.71
C ALA A 295 -40.80 -24.09 6.32
N ALA A 296 -41.55 -24.16 5.22
CA ALA A 296 -42.30 -25.37 4.82
C ALA A 296 -41.91 -25.96 3.45
N ALA A 297 -41.07 -25.29 2.66
CA ALA A 297 -40.63 -25.85 1.39
C ALA A 297 -39.47 -26.84 1.64
N PRO A 298 -39.52 -28.06 1.08
CA PRO A 298 -38.41 -28.99 1.23
C PRO A 298 -37.13 -28.40 0.60
N PRO A 299 -35.97 -28.53 1.25
CA PRO A 299 -34.70 -28.10 0.69
C PRO A 299 -34.46 -28.84 -0.63
N LEU A 300 -34.13 -28.09 -1.68
CA LEU A 300 -33.87 -28.66 -3.00
C LEU A 300 -32.37 -28.83 -3.21
N ALA A 301 -31.97 -30.02 -3.65
CA ALA A 301 -30.56 -30.33 -3.92
C ALA A 301 -29.93 -29.39 -4.97
N ASP A 302 -30.71 -28.93 -5.94
CA ASP A 302 -30.20 -28.09 -7.04
C ASP A 302 -30.04 -26.61 -6.65
N ALA A 303 -30.46 -26.23 -5.45
CA ALA A 303 -30.37 -24.86 -4.93
C ALA A 303 -28.98 -24.50 -4.37
N VAL A 304 -28.05 -25.47 -4.30
CA VAL A 304 -26.71 -25.25 -3.76
C VAL A 304 -25.66 -25.35 -4.88
N SER A 305 -24.74 -24.39 -4.89
CA SER A 305 -23.53 -24.44 -5.69
C SER A 305 -22.29 -24.18 -4.84
N LEU A 306 -21.17 -24.77 -5.24
CA LEU A 306 -19.86 -24.55 -4.64
C LEU A 306 -19.00 -23.76 -5.62
N SER A 307 -18.65 -22.52 -5.28
CA SER A 307 -17.72 -21.70 -6.08
C SER A 307 -16.31 -21.92 -5.57
N VAL A 308 -15.50 -22.63 -6.36
CA VAL A 308 -14.16 -23.04 -5.97
C VAL A 308 -13.16 -21.95 -6.34
N TYR A 309 -12.31 -21.51 -5.40
CA TYR A 309 -11.33 -20.46 -5.70
C TYR A 309 -10.39 -20.81 -6.86
N ALA A 310 -10.01 -19.79 -7.64
CA ALA A 310 -9.25 -19.93 -8.88
C ALA A 310 -7.99 -20.83 -8.80
N PRO A 311 -7.16 -20.78 -7.74
CA PRO A 311 -6.00 -21.66 -7.60
C PRO A 311 -6.36 -23.15 -7.60
N TYR A 312 -7.57 -23.49 -7.15
CA TYR A 312 -8.07 -24.86 -7.09
C TYR A 312 -8.91 -25.20 -8.33
N ALA A 313 -9.74 -24.27 -8.82
CA ALA A 313 -10.60 -24.49 -9.98
C ALA A 313 -9.81 -24.87 -11.24
N GLN A 314 -8.66 -24.21 -11.50
CA GLN A 314 -7.78 -24.56 -12.63
C GLN A 314 -7.27 -26.01 -12.55
N ARG A 315 -7.05 -26.51 -11.33
CA ARG A 315 -6.62 -27.89 -11.07
C ARG A 315 -7.78 -28.87 -11.08
N ILE A 316 -9.03 -28.43 -10.96
CA ILE A 316 -10.20 -29.30 -11.10
C ILE A 316 -10.59 -29.42 -12.59
N GLY A 317 -10.59 -28.30 -13.32
CA GLY A 317 -11.03 -28.22 -14.72
C GLY A 317 -9.94 -28.39 -15.79
N GLY A 318 -8.65 -28.46 -15.41
CA GLY A 318 -7.56 -28.67 -16.36
C GLY A 318 -7.72 -29.97 -17.16
N ARG A 319 -7.66 -29.87 -18.49
CA ARG A 319 -7.56 -30.99 -19.44
C ARG A 319 -6.27 -31.80 -19.17
N ALA A 320 -6.28 -32.60 -18.12
CA ALA A 320 -5.31 -33.65 -17.85
C ALA A 320 -6.02 -35.02 -17.72
N ALA A 321 -7.19 -35.16 -18.35
CA ALA A 321 -7.93 -36.40 -18.46
C ALA A 321 -7.37 -37.36 -19.54
N SER A 322 -6.14 -37.12 -20.05
CA SER A 322 -5.50 -38.00 -21.04
C SER A 322 -4.23 -38.69 -20.55
N GLN A 323 -3.80 -38.50 -19.29
CA GLN A 323 -2.54 -39.10 -18.80
C GLN A 323 -2.62 -39.87 -17.48
N LEU A 324 -3.77 -39.93 -16.81
CA LEU A 324 -3.90 -40.64 -15.53
C LEU A 324 -4.75 -41.92 -15.57
N ASP A 325 -5.30 -42.30 -16.73
CA ASP A 325 -6.03 -43.58 -16.90
C ASP A 325 -5.14 -44.73 -17.42
N ALA A 326 -3.82 -44.56 -17.50
CA ALA A 326 -2.91 -45.56 -18.08
C ALA A 326 -2.07 -46.38 -17.08
N SER A 327 -2.24 -46.20 -15.76
CA SER A 327 -1.41 -46.90 -14.76
C SER A 327 -2.17 -47.73 -13.74
N ASP A 328 -3.31 -48.29 -14.13
CA ASP A 328 -4.00 -49.35 -13.37
C ASP A 328 -4.22 -50.58 -14.26
N SER A 329 -3.14 -51.30 -14.59
CA SER A 329 -3.23 -52.74 -14.86
C SER A 329 -1.90 -53.49 -14.67
N LEU A 330 -1.89 -54.33 -13.62
CA LEU A 330 -1.25 -55.66 -13.53
C LEU A 330 0.30 -55.78 -13.60
N ALA A 331 0.94 -56.11 -12.45
CA ALA A 331 1.39 -57.49 -12.13
C ALA A 331 2.45 -57.56 -10.98
N SER A 332 2.01 -57.98 -9.78
CA SER A 332 2.51 -59.10 -8.93
C SER A 332 4.03 -59.30 -8.59
N PRO A 333 4.43 -60.20 -7.65
CA PRO A 333 4.85 -59.79 -6.31
C PRO A 333 6.21 -60.38 -5.85
N ARG A 334 7.04 -59.64 -5.12
CA ARG A 334 8.13 -60.25 -4.33
C ARG A 334 8.36 -59.57 -2.97
N GLY A 335 7.78 -60.19 -1.96
CA GLY A 335 8.41 -60.57 -0.69
C GLY A 335 9.20 -59.52 0.10
N ARG A 336 8.62 -59.08 1.22
CA ARG A 336 9.39 -58.94 2.47
C ARG A 336 8.49 -59.20 3.68
N ARG A 337 8.85 -60.24 4.44
CA ARG A 337 8.32 -60.56 5.76
C ARG A 337 8.71 -59.45 6.73
N VAL A 338 7.74 -58.91 7.47
CA VAL A 338 7.97 -58.37 8.82
C VAL A 338 6.84 -58.87 9.73
N ARG A 339 7.27 -59.34 10.90
CA ARG A 339 6.53 -60.09 11.92
C ARG A 339 5.31 -59.34 12.45
N ALA A 340 4.24 -60.10 12.67
CA ALA A 340 3.17 -59.76 13.59
C ALA A 340 3.68 -59.71 15.04
N ARG A 341 3.26 -58.68 15.78
CA ARG A 341 3.05 -58.76 17.23
C ARG A 341 1.66 -58.19 17.52
N ARG A 342 0.81 -59.05 18.08
CA ARG A 342 -0.42 -58.70 18.81
C ARG A 342 -0.04 -58.04 20.13
N GLY A 343 -0.90 -57.13 20.59
CA GLY A 343 -0.94 -56.61 21.95
C GLY A 343 -1.97 -55.50 22.05
N ASP A 344 -3.18 -55.87 22.49
CA ASP A 344 -4.28 -54.96 22.83
C ASP A 344 -4.02 -54.24 24.17
N ASP A 345 -4.70 -53.08 24.29
CA ASP A 345 -5.16 -52.36 25.49
C ASP A 345 -4.17 -51.75 26.49
N ALA A 346 -4.15 -50.41 26.57
CA ALA A 346 -4.76 -49.65 27.66
C ALA A 346 -4.47 -48.14 27.56
N ALA A 347 -5.53 -47.34 27.71
CA ALA A 347 -5.55 -45.88 27.64
C ALA A 347 -4.79 -45.18 28.77
N ARG A 348 -4.01 -44.14 28.40
CA ARG A 348 -3.85 -42.86 29.11
C ARG A 348 -3.31 -41.82 28.11
N ALA A 349 -4.16 -40.85 27.76
CA ALA A 349 -3.80 -39.74 26.90
C ALA A 349 -2.82 -38.81 27.63
N ALA A 350 -1.55 -38.88 27.27
CA ALA A 350 -0.64 -37.75 27.36
C ALA A 350 -0.69 -37.02 26.02
N ALA A 351 -0.91 -35.70 26.04
CA ALA A 351 -0.87 -34.86 24.85
C ALA A 351 0.48 -35.06 24.12
N PRO A 352 0.51 -35.08 22.77
CA PRO A 352 1.77 -35.15 22.04
C PRO A 352 2.55 -33.86 22.32
N SER A 353 3.68 -34.00 23.00
CA SER A 353 4.65 -32.92 23.15
C SER A 353 5.16 -32.52 21.78
N ILE A 354 5.03 -31.24 21.44
CA ILE A 354 5.67 -30.61 20.29
C ILE A 354 7.15 -31.02 20.28
N PRO A 355 7.71 -31.50 19.15
CA PRO A 355 9.14 -31.82 19.06
C PRO A 355 9.97 -30.63 19.56
N SER A 356 10.91 -30.87 20.48
CA SER A 356 11.68 -29.79 21.15
C SER A 356 12.46 -28.90 20.18
N GLU A 357 12.67 -29.36 18.95
CA GLU A 357 13.30 -28.65 17.84
C GLU A 357 12.37 -27.64 17.12
N TRP A 358 11.06 -27.62 17.44
CA TRP A 358 10.05 -26.69 16.87
C TRP A 358 9.44 -25.72 17.89
N GLN A 359 9.82 -25.81 19.16
CA GLN A 359 9.44 -24.79 20.13
C GLN A 359 10.33 -23.56 19.91
N PRO A 360 9.77 -22.34 19.79
CA PRO A 360 10.58 -21.12 19.87
C PRO A 360 11.36 -21.20 21.18
N SER A 361 12.68 -21.11 21.13
CA SER A 361 13.50 -21.26 22.33
C SER A 361 13.00 -20.28 23.40
N GLU A 362 13.03 -20.68 24.68
CA GLU A 362 12.68 -19.77 25.77
C GLU A 362 13.45 -18.45 25.67
N GLU A 363 14.66 -18.51 25.13
CA GLU A 363 15.52 -17.37 24.81
C GLU A 363 14.93 -16.44 23.74
N TRP A 364 14.27 -16.94 22.70
CA TRP A 364 13.58 -16.12 21.69
C TRP A 364 12.32 -15.46 22.27
N CYS A 365 11.52 -16.21 23.03
CA CYS A 365 10.34 -15.70 23.73
C CYS A 365 10.70 -14.68 24.83
N ALA A 366 11.84 -14.86 25.50
CA ALA A 366 12.39 -13.92 26.47
C ALA A 366 12.90 -12.65 25.76
N ARG A 367 13.66 -12.78 24.66
CA ARG A 367 14.13 -11.65 23.85
C ARG A 367 12.98 -10.77 23.33
N ARG A 368 11.90 -11.38 22.81
CA ARG A 368 10.71 -10.66 22.34
C ARG A 368 9.99 -9.92 23.49
N ARG A 369 9.87 -10.53 24.67
CA ARG A 369 9.31 -9.88 25.88
C ARG A 369 10.18 -8.73 26.37
N THR A 370 11.50 -8.90 26.40
CA THR A 370 12.44 -7.85 26.81
C THR A 370 12.40 -6.65 25.86
N ALA A 371 12.37 -6.89 24.54
CA ALA A 371 12.27 -5.81 23.54
C ALA A 371 10.96 -5.01 23.68
N GLN A 372 9.85 -5.68 23.98
CA GLN A 372 8.55 -5.03 24.20
C GLN A 372 8.52 -4.23 25.52
N LEU A 373 9.13 -4.74 26.59
CA LEU A 373 9.24 -4.02 27.87
C LEU A 373 10.18 -2.81 27.77
N ASP A 374 11.29 -2.93 27.04
CA ASP A 374 12.21 -1.83 26.79
C ASP A 374 11.57 -0.74 25.93
N ALA A 375 10.74 -1.12 24.96
CA ALA A 375 9.93 -0.20 24.17
C ALA A 375 8.95 0.61 25.02
N SER A 376 8.17 -0.06 25.87
CA SER A 376 7.25 0.61 26.80
C SER A 376 7.99 1.55 27.75
N ARG A 377 9.17 1.16 28.26
CA ARG A 377 10.00 2.02 29.12
C ARG A 377 10.64 3.20 28.38
N ARG A 378 10.95 3.08 27.08
CA ARG A 378 11.41 4.21 26.25
C ARG A 378 10.25 5.17 25.99
N PHE A 379 9.05 4.64 25.75
CA PHE A 379 7.83 5.42 25.56
C PHE A 379 7.41 6.18 26.83
N GLU A 380 7.44 5.54 28.00
CA GLU A 380 7.17 6.21 29.28
C GLU A 380 8.18 7.33 29.58
N ARG A 381 9.46 7.15 29.20
CA ARG A 381 10.48 8.21 29.32
C ARG A 381 10.22 9.38 28.36
N LEU A 382 9.81 9.10 27.13
CA LEU A 382 9.38 10.10 26.15
C LEU A 382 8.17 10.90 26.66
N LEU A 383 7.15 10.22 27.22
CA LEU A 383 5.99 10.88 27.84
C LEU A 383 6.36 11.69 29.08
N ALA A 384 7.39 11.27 29.83
CA ALA A 384 7.92 11.99 30.98
C ALA A 384 8.85 13.17 30.59
N GLY A 385 9.00 13.48 29.30
CA GLY A 385 9.89 14.55 28.82
C GLY A 385 11.38 14.27 29.02
N GLN A 386 11.76 13.02 29.29
CA GLN A 386 13.16 12.63 29.39
C GLN A 386 13.69 12.23 28.00
N PRO A 387 14.69 12.93 27.46
CA PRO A 387 15.24 12.59 26.14
C PRO A 387 15.79 11.17 26.16
N ALA A 388 15.34 10.35 25.21
CA ALA A 388 15.87 9.00 25.07
C ALA A 388 17.37 9.08 24.74
N HIS A 389 18.23 8.69 25.67
CA HIS A 389 19.63 8.38 25.37
C HIS A 389 19.66 7.10 24.53
N ALA A 390 19.28 7.19 23.26
CA ALA A 390 19.35 6.08 22.33
C ALA A 390 20.82 5.81 21.97
N PRO A 391 21.26 4.54 21.87
CA PRO A 391 22.59 4.19 21.41
C PRO A 391 22.91 4.94 20.11
N ARG A 392 24.14 5.46 20.00
CA ARG A 392 24.57 6.19 18.81
C ARG A 392 24.62 5.24 17.61
N GLY A 393 23.70 5.40 16.66
CA GLY A 393 23.89 4.97 15.27
C GLY A 393 22.85 4.05 14.64
N ARG A 394 22.10 3.22 15.39
CA ARG A 394 21.08 2.32 14.82
C ARG A 394 19.68 2.96 14.85
N GLY A 395 18.74 2.48 14.04
CA GLY A 395 17.36 2.98 13.99
C GLY A 395 17.08 3.95 12.83
N LEU A 396 15.93 4.63 12.92
CA LEU A 396 15.45 5.61 11.94
C LEU A 396 16.27 6.92 12.02
N TRP A 397 16.78 7.34 10.86
CA TRP A 397 17.32 8.68 10.63
C TRP A 397 16.35 9.49 9.77
N ALA A 398 16.36 10.82 9.92
CA ALA A 398 15.63 11.71 9.04
C ALA A 398 16.57 12.64 8.28
N VAL A 399 16.28 12.87 6.99
CA VAL A 399 16.95 13.88 6.17
C VAL A 399 15.89 14.83 5.62
N LEU A 400 15.95 16.09 6.04
CA LEU A 400 15.01 17.14 5.63
C LEU A 400 15.71 18.05 4.62
N ILE A 401 15.17 18.12 3.41
CA ILE A 401 15.80 18.79 2.27
C ILE A 401 14.88 19.90 1.78
N GLY A 402 15.26 21.15 2.04
CA GLY A 402 14.63 22.34 1.49
C GLY A 402 15.42 22.84 0.29
N GLY A 403 14.95 22.51 -0.91
CA GLY A 403 15.47 23.10 -2.14
C GLY A 403 14.68 24.36 -2.52
N GLU A 404 15.23 25.09 -3.48
CA GLU A 404 14.61 26.25 -4.10
C GLU A 404 15.22 26.43 -5.50
N SER A 405 14.55 27.15 -6.39
CA SER A 405 15.12 27.43 -7.70
C SER A 405 16.27 28.44 -7.56
N GLY A 406 17.49 28.05 -7.95
CA GLY A 406 18.59 29.02 -8.10
C GLY A 406 18.23 30.20 -8.99
N SER A 407 17.31 30.00 -9.96
CA SER A 407 16.80 31.08 -10.81
C SER A 407 15.93 32.10 -10.07
N SER A 408 15.46 31.81 -8.86
CA SER A 408 14.67 32.68 -7.99
C SER A 408 15.50 33.31 -6.86
N MET A 409 16.74 32.86 -6.61
CA MET A 409 17.44 33.11 -5.33
C MET A 409 18.77 33.86 -5.43
N VAL A 410 19.47 33.85 -6.58
CA VAL A 410 20.82 34.45 -6.62
C VAL A 410 20.74 35.98 -6.61
N GLN A 411 21.10 36.57 -5.47
CA GLN A 411 21.48 37.97 -5.36
C GLN A 411 22.89 38.14 -5.96
N ASP A 412 23.20 39.28 -6.59
CA ASP A 412 24.56 39.48 -7.07
C ASP A 412 25.55 39.52 -5.88
N PRO A 413 26.81 39.11 -6.05
CA PRO A 413 27.78 39.03 -4.94
C PRO A 413 27.98 40.34 -4.17
N GLN A 414 27.70 41.48 -4.82
CA GLN A 414 27.82 42.81 -4.22
C GLN A 414 26.51 43.28 -3.57
N ARG A 415 25.41 42.51 -3.66
CA ARG A 415 24.05 42.87 -3.26
C ARG A 415 23.59 44.23 -3.85
N THR A 416 24.10 44.56 -5.05
CA THR A 416 23.86 45.84 -5.76
C THR A 416 22.67 45.78 -6.70
N ARG A 417 22.19 44.59 -7.04
CA ARG A 417 20.96 44.38 -7.80
C ARG A 417 19.87 43.94 -6.84
N PRO A 418 18.59 44.32 -7.07
CA PRO A 418 17.46 43.66 -6.44
C PRO A 418 17.65 42.16 -6.60
N GLY A 419 17.91 41.46 -5.49
CA GLY A 419 17.98 40.01 -5.51
C GLY A 419 16.61 39.52 -5.94
N LYS A 420 16.58 38.47 -6.78
CA LYS A 420 15.30 37.80 -7.00
C LYS A 420 14.74 37.33 -5.66
N TRP A 421 13.41 37.33 -5.60
CA TRP A 421 12.61 37.36 -4.40
C TRP A 421 12.79 36.10 -3.52
N MET A 422 13.75 36.11 -2.58
CA MET A 422 13.88 35.05 -1.55
C MET A 422 12.65 34.98 -0.63
N GLY A 423 11.82 36.02 -0.60
CA GLY A 423 10.54 36.05 0.12
C GLY A 423 9.51 35.01 -0.37
N SER A 424 9.74 34.32 -1.50
CA SER A 424 8.91 33.20 -1.95
C SER A 424 9.54 31.83 -1.68
N HIS A 425 10.59 31.74 -0.85
CA HIS A 425 11.20 30.44 -0.55
C HIS A 425 10.14 29.46 -0.05
N THR A 426 9.88 28.42 -0.85
CA THR A 426 8.65 27.62 -0.71
C THR A 426 8.77 26.50 0.34
N SER A 427 9.99 26.16 0.76
CA SER A 427 10.25 24.95 1.55
C SER A 427 10.63 25.20 3.02
N LEU A 428 11.25 26.33 3.38
CA LEU A 428 11.83 26.52 4.73
C LEU A 428 10.83 26.33 5.88
N GLN A 429 9.65 26.93 5.80
CA GLN A 429 8.64 26.80 6.85
C GLN A 429 8.19 25.34 7.00
N ALA A 430 8.04 24.61 5.90
CA ALA A 430 7.69 23.19 5.92
C ALA A 430 8.82 22.34 6.53
N ILE A 431 10.09 22.69 6.28
CA ILE A 431 11.25 22.04 6.89
C ILE A 431 11.31 22.32 8.40
N GLY A 432 11.10 23.57 8.83
CA GLY A 432 11.03 23.93 10.24
C GLY A 432 9.93 23.17 10.99
N ARG A 433 8.72 23.11 10.40
CA ARG A 433 7.60 22.32 10.95
C ARG A 433 7.89 20.82 10.98
N ALA A 434 8.51 20.27 9.93
CA ALA A 434 8.95 18.87 9.89
C ALA A 434 9.98 18.56 10.97
N TYR A 435 10.96 19.43 11.13
CA TYR A 435 11.96 19.33 12.18
C TYR A 435 11.31 19.36 13.57
N ALA A 436 10.38 20.29 13.81
CA ALA A 436 9.69 20.42 15.09
C ALA A 436 8.88 19.17 15.48
N GLN A 437 8.35 18.41 14.51
CA GLN A 437 7.63 17.16 14.78
C GLN A 437 8.56 15.94 14.93
N LEU A 438 9.65 15.88 14.18
CA LEU A 438 10.54 14.72 14.16
C LEU A 438 11.63 14.76 15.23
N ALA A 439 12.19 15.94 15.54
CA ALA A 439 13.29 16.07 16.49
C ALA A 439 12.96 15.60 17.91
N PRO A 440 11.75 15.84 18.48
CA PRO A 440 11.39 15.30 19.80
C PRO A 440 11.40 13.77 19.87
N VAL A 441 11.15 13.11 18.73
CA VAL A 441 11.07 11.65 18.62
C VAL A 441 12.46 11.05 18.34
N LEU A 442 13.16 11.59 17.34
CA LEU A 442 14.39 11.02 16.82
C LEU A 442 15.64 11.55 17.54
N GLY A 443 15.52 12.72 18.18
CA GLY A 443 16.64 13.52 18.67
C GLY A 443 17.36 14.28 17.55
N ARG A 444 17.92 15.46 17.87
CA ARG A 444 18.71 16.29 16.95
C ARG A 444 19.79 15.49 16.21
N ASP A 445 20.45 14.58 16.92
CA ASP A 445 21.56 13.77 16.42
C ASP A 445 21.16 12.79 15.29
N ARG A 446 19.87 12.53 15.08
CA ARG A 446 19.36 11.65 14.01
C ARG A 446 18.58 12.39 12.92
N VAL A 447 18.49 13.71 13.01
CA VAL A 447 17.88 14.56 11.96
C VAL A 447 18.97 15.38 11.30
N ILE A 448 19.13 15.22 9.98
CA ILE A 448 20.04 16.01 9.14
C ILE A 448 19.19 16.99 8.33
N VAL A 449 19.52 18.27 8.36
CA VAL A 449 18.80 19.33 7.65
C VAL A 449 19.69 19.97 6.59
N ILE A 450 19.23 19.96 5.33
CA ILE A 450 19.86 20.61 4.18
C ILE A 450 18.90 21.70 3.70
N ALA A 451 19.13 22.95 4.09
CA ALA A 451 18.23 24.07 3.78
C ALA A 451 18.92 25.43 3.93
N GLN A 452 18.51 26.43 3.14
CA GLN A 452 19.05 27.80 3.18
C GLN A 452 18.50 28.63 4.35
N LEU A 453 18.56 28.13 5.58
CA LEU A 453 17.89 28.76 6.72
C LEU A 453 18.56 30.08 7.12
N ARG A 454 19.86 30.06 7.39
CA ARG A 454 20.64 31.23 7.83
C ARG A 454 20.69 32.28 6.73
N GLU A 455 21.00 31.86 5.51
CA GLU A 455 21.04 32.76 4.35
C GLU A 455 19.71 33.51 4.17
N THR A 456 18.58 32.78 4.25
CA THR A 456 17.26 33.40 4.08
C THR A 456 16.89 34.32 5.23
N LEU A 457 17.26 33.97 6.47
CA LEU A 457 17.01 34.84 7.63
C LEU A 457 17.83 36.12 7.54
N GLU A 458 19.11 36.06 7.18
CA GLU A 458 19.96 37.25 6.96
C GLU A 458 19.37 38.15 5.87
N TRP A 459 18.89 37.55 4.77
CA TRP A 459 18.25 38.29 3.70
C TRP A 459 16.93 38.94 4.15
N LEU A 460 16.07 38.19 4.85
CA LEU A 460 14.79 38.70 5.35
C LEU A 460 14.98 39.80 6.40
N GLU A 461 15.96 39.68 7.28
CA GLU A 461 16.33 40.70 8.25
C GLU A 461 16.77 41.99 7.55
N ALA A 462 17.72 41.89 6.62
CA ALA A 462 18.20 43.04 5.85
C ALA A 462 17.09 43.70 5.02
N ALA A 463 16.14 42.92 4.49
CA ALA A 463 15.03 43.43 3.69
C ALA A 463 13.87 43.99 4.52
N SER A 464 13.74 43.61 5.79
CA SER A 464 12.63 44.00 6.66
C SER A 464 12.96 45.15 7.62
N GLU A 465 14.25 45.39 7.86
CA GLU A 465 14.77 46.40 8.79
C GLU A 465 14.32 47.82 8.45
N SER A 466 14.49 48.26 7.20
CA SER A 466 14.20 49.62 6.74
C SER A 466 13.67 49.66 5.30
N ASP A 467 13.09 50.78 4.89
CA ASP A 467 12.68 50.98 3.48
C ASP A 467 13.89 50.95 2.54
N GLU A 468 15.02 51.52 2.98
CA GLU A 468 16.30 51.46 2.24
C GLU A 468 16.80 50.01 2.10
N GLY A 469 16.77 49.23 3.18
CA GLY A 469 17.12 47.81 3.16
C GLY A 469 16.22 47.01 2.22
N CYS A 470 14.91 47.21 2.30
CA CYS A 470 13.92 46.59 1.41
C CYS A 470 14.15 46.97 -0.06
N LEU A 471 14.37 48.25 -0.35
CA LEU A 471 14.65 48.72 -1.71
C LEU A 471 15.94 48.11 -2.25
N ARG A 472 17.00 48.09 -1.45
CA ARG A 472 18.31 47.52 -1.83
C ARG A 472 18.23 46.02 -2.10
N VAL A 473 17.59 45.27 -1.20
CA VAL A 473 17.61 43.80 -1.21
C VAL A 473 16.50 43.21 -2.08
N ALA A 474 15.27 43.72 -1.97
CA ALA A 474 14.08 43.19 -2.64
C ALA A 474 13.59 44.08 -3.83
N GLY A 475 14.26 45.21 -4.08
CA GLY A 475 13.99 46.06 -5.24
C GLY A 475 12.80 47.01 -5.14
N ALA A 476 11.96 46.91 -4.11
CA ALA A 476 10.85 47.83 -3.91
C ALA A 476 10.38 47.89 -2.46
N THR A 477 10.26 49.10 -1.91
CA THR A 477 9.85 49.38 -0.52
C THR A 477 8.48 48.81 -0.15
N ARG A 478 7.54 48.77 -1.12
CA ARG A 478 6.17 48.25 -0.93
C ARG A 478 6.11 46.81 -0.41
N HIS A 479 7.21 46.06 -0.53
CA HIS A 479 7.28 44.68 -0.05
C HIS A 479 7.62 44.55 1.45
N ARG A 480 8.02 45.63 2.12
CA ARG A 480 8.57 45.57 3.49
C ARG A 480 7.64 44.90 4.49
N ALA A 481 6.36 45.27 4.52
CA ALA A 481 5.38 44.67 5.44
C ALA A 481 5.19 43.16 5.20
N LEU A 482 5.18 42.73 3.94
CA LEU A 482 5.13 41.31 3.58
C LEU A 482 6.40 40.57 4.05
N LEU A 483 7.57 41.18 3.88
CA LEU A 483 8.85 40.58 4.28
C LEU A 483 9.03 40.51 5.81
N GLN A 484 8.55 41.52 6.55
CA GLN A 484 8.48 41.47 8.02
C GLN A 484 7.65 40.28 8.49
N ARG A 485 6.44 40.13 7.95
CA ARG A 485 5.58 38.99 8.24
C ARG A 485 6.27 37.66 7.89
N ARG A 486 6.94 37.58 6.73
CA ARG A 486 7.69 36.37 6.34
C ARG A 486 8.84 36.06 7.29
N LEU A 487 9.58 37.07 7.75
CA LEU A 487 10.63 36.88 8.76
C LEU A 487 10.05 36.30 10.06
N GLU A 488 8.96 36.86 10.55
CA GLU A 488 8.27 36.38 11.76
C GLU A 488 7.77 34.94 11.60
N GLU A 489 7.10 34.64 10.48
CA GLU A 489 6.61 33.30 10.17
C GLU A 489 7.75 32.27 10.08
N THR A 490 8.84 32.59 9.38
CA THR A 490 10.01 31.68 9.28
C THR A 490 10.68 31.46 10.63
N ARG A 491 10.89 32.52 11.43
CA ARG A 491 11.46 32.39 12.78
C ARG A 491 10.58 31.53 13.68
N ARG A 492 9.26 31.72 13.64
CA ARG A 492 8.31 30.90 14.41
C ARG A 492 8.36 29.45 13.98
N ASP A 493 8.23 29.18 12.68
CA ASP A 493 8.11 27.81 12.16
C ASP A 493 9.43 27.04 12.26
N CYS A 494 10.58 27.74 12.29
CA CYS A 494 11.91 27.16 12.45
C CYS A 494 12.48 27.32 13.88
N ALA A 495 11.69 27.74 14.87
CA ALA A 495 12.18 28.11 16.19
C ALA A 495 13.01 26.99 16.86
N LEU A 496 12.51 25.74 16.82
CA LEU A 496 13.22 24.59 17.39
C LEU A 496 14.52 24.29 16.63
N LEU A 497 14.49 24.35 15.29
CA LEU A 497 15.68 24.13 14.46
C LEU A 497 16.75 25.18 14.75
N LEU A 498 16.37 26.45 14.91
CA LEU A 498 17.27 27.54 15.28
C LEU A 498 17.88 27.34 16.68
N ALA A 499 17.05 26.93 17.65
CA ALA A 499 17.52 26.63 18.99
C ALA A 499 18.55 25.48 19.01
N ASP A 500 18.41 24.50 18.11
CA ASP A 500 19.34 23.38 17.94
C ASP A 500 20.53 23.69 17.00
N GLY A 501 20.82 24.96 16.73
CA GLY A 501 21.99 25.41 15.98
C GLY A 501 21.76 25.64 14.48
N GLY A 502 20.54 25.48 13.97
CA GLY A 502 20.16 25.67 12.57
C GLY A 502 20.38 24.44 11.69
N ALA A 503 20.36 24.65 10.38
CA ALA A 503 20.57 23.59 9.39
C ALA A 503 22.00 23.03 9.44
N ASP A 504 22.15 21.74 9.14
CA ASP A 504 23.47 21.08 9.06
C ASP A 504 24.23 21.50 7.80
N TYR A 505 23.48 21.79 6.73
CA TYR A 505 23.99 22.31 5.47
C TYR A 505 23.16 23.53 5.06
N ASP A 506 23.83 24.65 4.83
CA ASP A 506 23.27 25.97 4.52
C ASP A 506 24.13 26.65 3.43
N TYR A 507 23.70 27.79 2.90
CA TYR A 507 24.36 28.48 1.78
C TYR A 507 24.73 27.51 0.63
N GLU A 508 25.93 27.62 0.07
CA GLU A 508 26.45 26.83 -1.05
C GLU A 508 26.39 25.31 -0.83
N ALA A 509 26.29 24.85 0.41
CA ALA A 509 26.16 23.43 0.72
C ALA A 509 24.77 22.87 0.38
N VAL A 510 23.77 23.71 0.11
CA VAL A 510 22.42 23.32 -0.33
C VAL A 510 22.41 23.05 -1.84
N ASN A 511 23.00 21.92 -2.22
CA ASN A 511 23.14 21.48 -3.61
C ASN A 511 22.89 19.97 -3.76
N SER A 512 22.79 19.50 -5.01
CA SER A 512 22.52 18.10 -5.34
C SER A 512 23.61 17.13 -4.86
N ALA A 513 24.89 17.52 -4.93
CA ALA A 513 26.01 16.70 -4.50
C ALA A 513 25.96 16.41 -2.99
N THR A 514 25.66 17.43 -2.17
CA THR A 514 25.47 17.27 -0.72
C THR A 514 24.35 16.29 -0.41
N VAL A 515 23.20 16.40 -1.08
CA VAL A 515 22.08 15.46 -0.88
C VAL A 515 22.51 14.03 -1.14
N LEU A 516 23.15 13.78 -2.29
CA LEU A 516 23.58 12.44 -2.68
C LEU A 516 24.64 11.88 -1.73
N ARG A 517 25.60 12.71 -1.29
CA ARG A 517 26.62 12.36 -0.30
C ARG A 517 26.01 11.97 1.05
N VAL A 518 25.04 12.75 1.54
CA VAL A 518 24.33 12.48 2.80
C VAL A 518 23.57 11.16 2.71
N LEU A 519 22.81 10.93 1.63
CA LEU A 519 22.05 9.70 1.43
C LEU A 519 22.95 8.46 1.38
N ARG A 520 24.09 8.59 0.70
CA ARG A 520 25.11 7.56 0.55
C ARG A 520 25.88 7.25 1.84
N GLY A 521 25.91 8.17 2.80
CA GLY A 521 26.76 8.05 3.98
C GLY A 521 28.25 8.29 3.70
N ASP A 522 28.56 9.06 2.66
CA ASP A 522 29.94 9.28 2.19
C ASP A 522 30.61 10.41 3.00
N ASP A 523 31.26 10.07 4.12
CA ASP A 523 32.05 11.00 4.94
C ASP A 523 33.45 11.24 4.35
N ARG A 524 33.52 11.79 3.12
CA ARG A 524 34.79 12.06 2.42
C ARG A 524 35.65 13.11 3.12
N ASP A 525 35.06 13.92 3.99
CA ASP A 525 35.77 14.95 4.77
C ASP A 525 36.42 14.34 6.05
N GLY A 526 36.29 13.03 6.26
CA GLY A 526 36.81 12.30 7.43
C GLY A 526 38.30 11.96 7.41
N ALA A 527 39.01 12.14 6.30
CA ALA A 527 40.45 11.84 6.21
C ALA A 527 41.31 13.03 6.69
N GLU A 528 41.44 13.17 8.01
CA GLU A 528 42.55 13.76 8.80
C GLU A 528 43.28 15.07 8.39
N GLY A 529 42.91 15.80 7.32
CA GLY A 529 43.80 16.83 6.73
C GLY A 529 43.27 18.26 6.55
N GLY A 530 42.00 18.56 6.84
CA GLY A 530 41.42 19.88 6.51
C GLY A 530 41.58 20.91 7.62
N GLY A 531 42.39 21.95 7.39
CA GLY A 531 42.68 23.03 8.33
C GLY A 531 41.46 23.76 8.93
N GLN A 532 41.61 24.11 10.21
CA GLN A 532 40.90 25.13 11.00
C GLN A 532 39.40 25.39 10.67
N GLY A 533 38.52 24.65 11.34
CA GLY A 533 37.30 25.25 11.90
C GLY A 533 35.97 25.05 11.17
N ARG A 534 35.92 24.38 10.02
CA ARG A 534 34.61 23.98 9.44
C ARG A 534 34.11 22.69 10.13
N PRO A 535 32.92 22.70 10.75
CA PRO A 535 32.33 21.49 11.31
C PRO A 535 32.16 20.44 10.20
N ARG A 536 32.48 19.17 10.52
CA ARG A 536 32.30 18.04 9.61
C ARG A 536 30.84 17.95 9.16
N GLY A 537 30.61 17.80 7.87
CA GLY A 537 29.26 17.61 7.33
C GLY A 537 28.66 16.30 7.83
N ARG A 538 27.50 16.35 8.48
CA ARG A 538 26.81 15.14 8.98
C ARG A 538 26.22 14.34 7.82
N VAL A 539 26.54 13.05 7.73
CA VAL A 539 25.95 12.11 6.76
C VAL A 539 25.20 10.99 7.49
N ILE A 540 24.38 10.24 6.78
CA ILE A 540 23.68 9.08 7.35
C ILE A 540 24.74 8.01 7.70
N PRO A 541 24.84 7.55 8.96
CA PRO A 541 25.86 6.56 9.31
C PRO A 541 25.54 5.21 8.68
N ALA A 542 26.58 4.41 8.42
CA ALA A 542 26.44 3.05 7.91
C ALA A 542 25.49 2.18 8.75
N SER A 543 25.45 2.40 10.06
CA SER A 543 24.61 1.70 11.03
C SER A 543 23.11 2.02 10.96
N ALA A 544 22.69 3.07 10.24
CA ALA A 544 21.29 3.43 10.10
C ALA A 544 20.50 2.30 9.44
N THR A 545 19.46 1.83 10.11
CA THR A 545 18.61 0.71 9.66
C THR A 545 17.45 1.20 8.80
N ALA A 546 16.99 2.41 9.03
CA ALA A 546 15.95 3.07 8.27
C ALA A 546 16.27 4.56 8.06
N VAL A 547 15.75 5.15 6.98
CA VAL A 547 15.89 6.57 6.66
C VAL A 547 14.57 7.11 6.17
N LEU A 548 14.09 8.19 6.77
CA LEU A 548 13.01 9.04 6.27
C LEU A 548 13.63 10.24 5.54
N VAL A 549 13.47 10.30 4.22
CA VAL A 549 13.91 11.43 3.39
C VAL A 549 12.69 12.25 3.05
N MET A 550 12.70 13.53 3.40
CA MET A 550 11.63 14.45 3.04
C MET A 550 12.21 15.60 2.22
N LEU A 551 11.86 15.66 0.94
CA LEU A 551 12.34 16.66 -0.01
C LEU A 551 11.21 17.61 -0.37
N ASN A 552 11.44 18.91 -0.23
CA ASN A 552 10.51 19.95 -0.65
C ASN A 552 11.24 21.01 -1.48
N SER A 553 10.86 21.14 -2.75
CA SER A 553 11.44 22.11 -3.69
C SER A 553 10.58 22.21 -4.97
N HIS A 554 11.01 23.03 -5.92
CA HIS A 554 10.47 23.02 -7.28
C HIS A 554 10.99 21.83 -8.09
N GLY A 555 10.14 21.30 -8.96
CA GLY A 555 10.49 20.21 -9.86
C GLY A 555 10.12 20.55 -11.30
N ASN A 556 10.88 20.00 -12.24
CA ASN A 556 10.61 20.13 -13.67
C ASN A 556 11.12 18.89 -14.43
N ALA A 557 10.85 18.81 -15.72
CA ALA A 557 11.34 17.76 -16.61
C ALA A 557 11.82 18.37 -17.93
N HIS A 558 12.65 17.63 -18.66
CA HIS A 558 12.97 17.93 -20.05
C HIS A 558 13.10 16.63 -20.84
N PRO A 559 12.93 16.66 -22.17
CA PRO A 559 13.24 15.50 -23.01
C PRO A 559 14.67 15.02 -22.76
N ARG A 560 14.89 13.70 -22.82
CA ARG A 560 16.25 13.13 -22.78
C ARG A 560 17.03 13.40 -24.07
N ASN A 561 16.32 13.47 -25.19
CA ASN A 561 16.88 13.75 -26.51
C ASN A 561 16.10 14.89 -27.17
N ALA A 562 16.81 15.91 -27.63
CA ALA A 562 16.23 17.06 -28.34
C ALA A 562 15.52 16.64 -29.64
N ASP A 563 15.99 15.58 -30.30
CA ASP A 563 15.43 15.09 -31.56
C ASP A 563 14.15 14.25 -31.37
N SER A 564 13.78 13.93 -30.13
CA SER A 564 12.63 13.08 -29.82
C SER A 564 11.90 13.55 -28.56
N PRO A 565 11.33 14.77 -28.57
CA PRO A 565 10.48 15.23 -27.48
C PRO A 565 9.24 14.33 -27.37
N ASN A 566 8.77 14.07 -26.15
CA ASN A 566 7.48 13.42 -25.85
C ASN A 566 7.39 11.89 -26.03
N GLN A 567 8.47 11.14 -25.81
CA GLN A 567 8.40 9.67 -25.75
C GLN A 567 8.05 9.11 -24.37
N GLY A 568 7.63 9.97 -23.42
CA GLY A 568 7.50 9.59 -22.01
C GLY A 568 8.80 9.08 -21.42
N ARG A 569 9.91 9.63 -21.91
CA ARG A 569 11.28 9.33 -21.49
C ARG A 569 11.95 10.60 -21.04
N ASP A 570 11.21 11.48 -20.37
CA ASP A 570 11.75 12.74 -19.91
C ASP A 570 12.65 12.50 -18.70
N GLU A 571 13.65 13.36 -18.57
CA GLU A 571 14.51 13.40 -17.41
C GLU A 571 13.91 14.41 -16.40
N HIS A 572 13.37 13.88 -15.31
CA HIS A 572 12.78 14.68 -14.23
C HIS A 572 13.85 15.13 -13.25
N TYR A 573 13.67 16.29 -12.65
CA TYR A 573 14.62 16.86 -11.70
C TYR A 573 13.97 17.77 -10.67
N THR A 574 14.66 17.92 -9.55
CA THR A 574 14.36 18.89 -8.50
C THR A 574 15.40 20.00 -8.56
N LEU A 575 14.97 21.24 -8.35
CA LEU A 575 15.85 22.41 -8.34
C LEU A 575 16.53 22.61 -6.99
N PHE A 576 17.77 23.09 -7.05
CA PHE A 576 18.56 23.50 -5.91
C PHE A 576 19.06 24.94 -6.08
N PRO A 577 19.29 25.64 -4.96
CA PRO A 577 19.69 27.02 -4.95
C PRO A 577 21.18 27.24 -5.22
N TYR A 578 21.97 26.17 -5.29
CA TYR A 578 23.39 26.22 -5.62
C TYR A 578 23.79 25.09 -6.55
N PRO A 579 24.82 25.29 -7.40
CA PRO A 579 25.34 24.24 -8.24
C PRO A 579 26.12 23.22 -7.41
N ALA A 580 26.27 22.01 -7.92
CA ALA A 580 27.23 21.07 -7.36
C ALA A 580 28.67 21.65 -7.41
N PRO A 581 29.54 21.35 -6.41
CA PRO A 581 30.93 21.80 -6.41
C PRO A 581 31.68 21.37 -7.68
N GLU A 582 32.52 22.24 -8.23
CA GLU A 582 33.21 22.02 -9.51
C GLU A 582 33.95 20.67 -9.57
N SER A 583 34.60 20.29 -8.47
CA SER A 583 35.31 19.01 -8.32
C SER A 583 34.44 17.76 -8.46
N GLU A 584 33.12 17.88 -8.31
CA GLU A 584 32.16 16.77 -8.37
C GLU A 584 31.33 16.77 -9.67
N GLN A 585 31.30 17.88 -10.41
CA GLN A 585 30.36 18.07 -11.53
C GLN A 585 30.56 17.04 -12.64
N GLU A 586 31.80 16.74 -13.02
CA GLU A 586 32.09 15.81 -14.12
C GLU A 586 31.53 14.42 -13.80
N ALA A 587 31.88 13.87 -12.64
CA ALA A 587 31.40 12.55 -12.22
C ALA A 587 29.88 12.53 -11.99
N LEU A 588 29.34 13.58 -11.39
CA LEU A 588 27.94 13.63 -10.98
C LEU A 588 26.97 13.75 -12.17
N TYR A 589 27.37 14.43 -13.24
CA TYR A 589 26.51 14.69 -14.40
C TYR A 589 26.88 13.88 -15.65
N ALA A 590 27.90 13.02 -15.59
CA ALA A 590 28.32 12.17 -16.70
C ALA A 590 27.21 11.26 -17.25
N THR A 591 26.30 10.81 -16.38
CA THR A 591 25.25 9.84 -16.73
C THR A 591 23.86 10.45 -16.89
N VAL A 592 23.73 11.76 -16.74
CA VAL A 592 22.45 12.45 -16.86
C VAL A 592 22.23 12.85 -18.32
N ALA A 593 21.02 12.61 -18.82
CA ALA A 593 20.63 12.98 -20.18
C ALA A 593 20.21 14.46 -20.28
N TRP A 594 21.10 15.40 -19.95
CA TRP A 594 20.82 16.85 -19.95
C TRP A 594 20.82 17.49 -21.34
N ALA A 595 21.31 16.79 -22.37
CA ALA A 595 21.44 17.33 -23.73
C ALA A 595 20.10 17.67 -24.41
N GLY A 596 18.99 17.05 -23.97
CA GLY A 596 17.66 17.36 -24.50
C GLY A 596 17.01 18.64 -23.95
N ASP A 597 17.66 19.32 -23.00
CA ASP A 597 17.22 20.63 -22.51
C ASP A 597 17.85 21.75 -23.35
N ALA A 598 17.06 22.29 -24.27
CA ALA A 598 17.48 23.40 -25.14
C ALA A 598 17.90 24.66 -24.37
N GLU A 599 17.39 24.85 -23.14
CA GLU A 599 17.72 26.01 -22.33
C GLU A 599 18.95 25.80 -21.45
N VAL A 600 19.48 24.58 -21.37
CA VAL A 600 20.52 24.24 -20.40
C VAL A 600 21.84 24.98 -20.63
N MET A 601 22.11 25.29 -21.90
CA MET A 601 23.30 26.02 -22.37
C MET A 601 23.02 27.51 -22.63
N THR A 602 21.77 27.96 -22.52
CA THR A 602 21.48 29.39 -22.70
C THR A 602 22.19 30.19 -21.62
N ALA A 603 22.94 31.22 -22.03
CA ALA A 603 23.58 32.15 -21.11
C ALA A 603 22.51 32.98 -20.41
N VAL A 604 22.05 32.48 -19.28
CA VAL A 604 21.18 33.21 -18.37
C VAL A 604 22.02 33.97 -17.35
N PRO A 605 21.44 34.93 -16.61
CA PRO A 605 22.16 35.68 -15.56
C PRO A 605 22.81 34.81 -14.46
N TYR A 606 22.56 33.49 -14.45
CA TYR A 606 22.90 32.51 -13.41
C TYR A 606 24.24 31.81 -13.61
N GLY A 607 25.01 32.21 -14.63
CA GLY A 607 26.20 31.49 -15.10
C GLY A 607 25.85 30.38 -16.10
N PRO A 608 26.82 29.90 -16.88
CA PRO A 608 26.59 28.82 -17.84
C PRO A 608 26.22 27.50 -17.11
N ARG A 609 25.42 26.64 -17.76
CA ARG A 609 25.10 25.24 -17.36
C ARG A 609 24.04 25.07 -16.24
N LYS A 610 22.77 25.34 -16.56
CA LYS A 610 21.63 25.17 -15.62
C LYS A 610 21.51 23.76 -15.00
N TYR A 611 21.98 22.72 -15.69
CA TYR A 611 21.89 21.34 -15.20
C TYR A 611 22.63 21.12 -13.88
N LEU A 612 23.66 21.93 -13.59
CA LEU A 612 24.45 21.84 -12.36
C LEU A 612 23.68 22.15 -11.08
N TRP A 613 22.51 22.78 -11.21
CA TRP A 613 21.64 23.25 -10.11
C TRP A 613 20.48 22.29 -9.86
N ARG A 614 20.58 21.06 -10.36
CA ARG A 614 19.47 20.11 -10.41
C ARG A 614 19.89 18.79 -9.80
N LEU A 615 18.99 18.21 -9.00
CA LEU A 615 19.02 16.80 -8.62
C LEU A 615 18.14 16.03 -9.61
N TYR A 616 18.78 15.25 -10.47
CA TYR A 616 18.08 14.46 -11.48
C TYR A 616 17.58 13.12 -10.94
N ALA A 617 16.48 12.62 -11.51
CA ALA A 617 15.92 11.30 -11.20
C ALA A 617 16.99 10.19 -11.36
N THR A 618 17.82 10.26 -12.40
CA THR A 618 18.92 9.31 -12.62
C THR A 618 19.96 9.36 -11.50
N GLN A 619 20.29 10.54 -10.97
CA GLN A 619 21.25 10.68 -9.88
C GLN A 619 20.69 10.12 -8.56
N LEU A 620 19.41 10.42 -8.26
CA LEU A 620 18.73 9.88 -7.09
C LEU A 620 18.66 8.35 -7.17
N PHE A 621 18.30 7.80 -8.33
CA PHE A 621 18.31 6.36 -8.57
C PHE A 621 19.69 5.73 -8.32
N GLN A 622 20.77 6.33 -8.83
CA GLN A 622 22.14 5.84 -8.60
C GLN A 622 22.53 5.86 -7.13
N ALA A 623 22.22 6.94 -6.40
CA ALA A 623 22.49 6.98 -4.97
C ALA A 623 21.71 5.91 -4.19
N LEU A 624 20.45 5.66 -4.56
CA LEU A 624 19.66 4.59 -3.94
C LEU A 624 20.19 3.19 -4.29
N LEU A 625 20.68 2.98 -5.52
CA LEU A 625 21.38 1.76 -5.89
C LEU A 625 22.65 1.55 -5.06
N ASP A 626 23.44 2.61 -4.86
CA ASP A 626 24.65 2.56 -4.03
C ASP A 626 24.32 2.26 -2.57
N VAL A 627 23.23 2.84 -2.05
CA VAL A 627 22.73 2.56 -0.70
C VAL A 627 22.27 1.11 -0.59
N PHE A 628 21.49 0.62 -1.55
CA PHE A 628 21.04 -0.78 -1.57
C PHE A 628 22.22 -1.76 -1.68
N THR A 629 23.25 -1.43 -2.46
CA THR A 629 24.42 -2.29 -2.62
C THR A 629 25.29 -2.33 -1.38
N ARG A 630 25.52 -1.18 -0.72
CA ARG A 630 26.41 -1.08 0.46
C ARG A 630 25.71 -1.38 1.78
N HIS A 631 24.41 -1.12 1.83
CA HIS A 631 23.57 -1.28 3.02
C HIS A 631 22.28 -1.99 2.61
N PRO A 632 22.35 -3.28 2.21
CA PRO A 632 21.23 -4.00 1.61
C PRO A 632 20.02 -4.15 2.53
N HIS A 633 20.17 -3.90 3.82
CA HIS A 633 19.08 -3.92 4.78
C HIS A 633 18.47 -2.53 5.03
N ARG A 634 19.09 -1.43 4.60
CA ARG A 634 18.56 -0.10 4.92
C ARG A 634 17.21 0.14 4.25
N GLN A 635 16.19 0.40 5.06
CA GLN A 635 14.87 0.82 4.58
C GLN A 635 14.87 2.33 4.31
N VAL A 636 14.34 2.76 3.17
CA VAL A 636 14.25 4.17 2.79
C VAL A 636 12.79 4.53 2.54
N VAL A 637 12.28 5.50 3.27
CA VAL A 637 10.97 6.12 3.05
C VAL A 637 11.23 7.52 2.52
N LEU A 638 10.80 7.82 1.31
CA LEU A 638 11.03 9.09 0.64
C LEU A 638 9.70 9.77 0.35
N LEU A 639 9.51 10.99 0.87
CA LEU A 639 8.41 11.88 0.49
C LEU A 639 8.95 13.03 -0.37
N ASN A 640 8.52 13.09 -1.63
CA ASN A 640 8.94 14.09 -2.59
C ASN A 640 7.83 15.11 -2.87
N GLN A 641 8.01 16.30 -2.32
CA GLN A 641 7.18 17.47 -2.52
C GLN A 641 7.81 18.37 -3.60
N SER A 642 7.51 18.08 -4.86
CA SER A 642 7.85 18.95 -5.99
C SER A 642 6.84 18.77 -7.12
N CYS A 643 6.69 19.76 -8.00
CA CYS A 643 6.00 19.52 -9.27
C CYS A 643 6.66 18.34 -9.99
N LEU A 644 5.87 17.50 -10.66
CA LEU A 644 6.38 16.42 -11.50
C LEU A 644 7.11 15.32 -10.71
N ALA A 645 6.86 15.23 -9.39
CA ALA A 645 7.62 14.41 -8.45
C ALA A 645 7.57 12.91 -8.76
N GLU A 646 6.44 12.38 -9.23
CA GLU A 646 6.31 10.95 -9.57
C GLU A 646 7.33 10.51 -10.65
N GLY A 647 7.74 11.43 -11.53
CA GLY A 647 8.77 11.16 -12.52
C GLY A 647 10.12 10.78 -11.93
N GLN A 648 10.40 11.18 -10.68
CA GLN A 648 11.58 10.73 -9.94
C GLN A 648 11.42 9.34 -9.32
N ALA A 649 10.20 8.87 -9.12
CA ALA A 649 9.90 7.52 -8.61
C ALA A 649 9.88 6.46 -9.71
N ARG A 650 10.09 6.84 -10.98
CA ARG A 650 10.01 5.98 -12.16
C ARG A 650 10.79 4.66 -12.04
N TYR A 651 11.91 4.67 -11.32
CA TYR A 651 12.71 3.45 -11.13
C TYR A 651 11.94 2.33 -10.42
N LEU A 652 10.85 2.60 -9.69
CA LEU A 652 10.05 1.59 -8.98
C LEU A 652 8.89 1.01 -9.80
N PHE A 653 8.43 1.67 -10.85
CA PHE A 653 7.23 1.24 -11.58
C PHE A 653 7.44 1.10 -13.10
N HIS A 654 8.50 1.69 -13.66
CA HIS A 654 8.77 1.57 -15.09
C HIS A 654 9.49 0.25 -15.38
N GLU A 655 8.80 -0.65 -16.08
CA GLU A 655 9.19 -2.06 -16.27
C GLU A 655 10.66 -2.28 -16.66
N PRO A 656 11.26 -1.55 -17.63
CA PRO A 656 12.69 -1.68 -17.91
C PRO A 656 13.62 -1.48 -16.71
N PHE A 657 13.33 -0.54 -15.81
CA PHE A 657 14.14 -0.33 -14.60
C PHE A 657 13.91 -1.46 -13.60
N VAL A 658 12.64 -1.81 -13.36
CA VAL A 658 12.25 -2.89 -12.46
C VAL A 658 12.91 -4.21 -12.87
N ARG A 659 12.85 -4.55 -14.15
CA ARG A 659 13.44 -5.78 -14.67
C ARG A 659 14.98 -5.77 -14.62
N ALA A 660 15.61 -4.66 -15.02
CA ALA A 660 17.07 -4.60 -15.13
C ALA A 660 17.77 -4.52 -13.76
N PHE A 661 17.19 -3.82 -12.80
CA PHE A 661 17.82 -3.53 -11.50
C PHE A 661 17.11 -4.19 -10.32
N ARG A 662 16.02 -4.94 -10.57
CA ARG A 662 15.20 -5.59 -9.54
C ARG A 662 14.76 -4.60 -8.46
N THR A 663 14.34 -3.41 -8.87
CA THR A 663 13.92 -2.34 -7.94
C THR A 663 12.68 -2.73 -7.15
N ASP A 664 11.92 -3.72 -7.62
CA ASP A 664 10.85 -4.37 -6.85
C ASP A 664 11.36 -5.02 -5.57
N ALA A 665 12.62 -5.42 -5.49
CA ALA A 665 13.24 -6.01 -4.30
C ALA A 665 13.91 -4.98 -3.38
N TRP A 666 13.97 -3.71 -3.77
CA TRP A 666 14.63 -2.69 -2.97
C TRP A 666 13.79 -2.31 -1.75
N HIS A 667 14.45 -1.99 -0.64
CA HIS A 667 13.81 -1.53 0.59
C HIS A 667 13.41 -0.05 0.54
N VAL A 668 12.67 0.35 -0.51
CA VAL A 668 12.31 1.74 -0.78
C VAL A 668 10.81 1.91 -0.86
N LEU A 669 10.29 2.91 -0.16
CA LEU A 669 8.96 3.49 -0.35
C LEU A 669 9.12 4.92 -0.85
N HIS A 670 8.59 5.24 -2.02
CA HIS A 670 8.64 6.57 -2.61
C HIS A 670 7.22 7.13 -2.76
N MET A 671 6.91 8.16 -1.98
CA MET A 671 5.69 8.94 -2.07
C MET A 671 5.95 10.24 -2.82
N SER A 672 5.10 10.54 -3.78
CA SER A 672 5.15 11.79 -4.56
C SER A 672 3.87 12.57 -4.33
N THR A 673 3.94 13.90 -4.32
CA THR A 673 2.76 14.74 -4.10
C THR A 673 2.12 15.28 -5.38
N ALA A 674 2.66 14.88 -6.52
CA ALA A 674 2.14 15.11 -7.85
C ALA A 674 2.52 13.95 -8.79
N GLU A 675 1.71 13.68 -9.80
CA GLU A 675 1.99 12.79 -10.92
C GLU A 675 3.14 13.29 -11.82
N GLN A 676 3.57 12.44 -12.75
CA GLN A 676 4.76 12.66 -13.60
C GLN A 676 4.76 13.98 -14.35
N TYR A 677 3.59 14.46 -14.79
CA TYR A 677 3.45 15.68 -15.58
C TYR A 677 2.64 16.79 -14.86
N GLU A 678 2.39 16.60 -13.56
CA GLU A 678 1.43 17.37 -12.77
C GLU A 678 2.14 18.38 -11.83
N PRO A 679 1.58 19.59 -11.61
CA PRO A 679 2.04 20.49 -10.57
C PRO A 679 1.72 19.94 -9.17
N SER A 680 2.53 20.28 -8.17
CA SER A 680 2.31 19.85 -6.79
C SER A 680 1.61 20.88 -5.92
N LEU A 681 0.90 20.42 -4.89
CA LEU A 681 0.31 21.25 -3.84
C LEU A 681 0.95 20.91 -2.49
N GLY A 682 1.18 21.94 -1.66
CA GLY A 682 1.96 21.83 -0.41
C GLY A 682 1.31 21.06 0.72
N THR A 683 -0.01 20.88 0.70
CA THR A 683 -0.79 20.46 1.89
C THR A 683 -0.62 18.97 2.23
N PHE A 684 -0.32 18.10 1.27
CA PHE A 684 -0.13 16.66 1.54
C PHE A 684 1.07 16.39 2.47
N TRP A 685 2.13 17.21 2.38
CA TRP A 685 3.30 17.11 3.25
C TRP A 685 2.93 17.19 4.73
N GLU A 686 2.07 18.13 5.08
CA GLU A 686 1.66 18.39 6.47
C GLU A 686 0.73 17.27 6.97
N CYS A 687 -0.20 16.81 6.13
CA CYS A 687 -1.06 15.66 6.44
C CYS A 687 -0.23 14.40 6.70
N PHE A 688 0.77 14.11 5.86
CA PHE A 688 1.63 12.94 6.03
C PHE A 688 2.43 13.02 7.33
N LEU A 689 3.06 14.16 7.60
CA LEU A 689 3.87 14.34 8.78
C LEU A 689 3.04 14.19 10.08
N ALA A 690 1.84 14.77 10.12
CA ALA A 690 0.94 14.63 11.26
C ALA A 690 0.54 13.16 11.50
N GLU A 691 0.24 12.43 10.43
CA GLU A 691 -0.11 11.02 10.51
C GLU A 691 1.09 10.12 10.87
N PHE A 692 2.28 10.46 10.39
CA PHE A 692 3.51 9.79 10.77
C PHE A 692 3.81 10.00 12.25
N ALA A 693 3.74 11.24 12.75
CA ALA A 693 3.92 11.57 14.17
C ALA A 693 2.91 10.82 15.05
N ARG A 694 1.63 10.76 14.64
CA ARG A 694 0.60 9.98 15.33
C ARG A 694 0.93 8.49 15.39
N ALA A 695 1.49 7.92 14.32
CA ALA A 695 1.92 6.53 14.29
C ALA A 695 3.12 6.26 15.22
N VAL A 696 4.05 7.20 15.30
CA VAL A 696 5.17 7.17 16.25
C VAL A 696 4.68 7.22 17.70
N GLU A 697 3.72 8.10 18.02
CA GLU A 697 3.17 8.26 19.36
C GLU A 697 2.33 7.06 19.83
N ARG A 698 1.95 6.16 18.91
CA ARG A 698 1.07 5.02 19.19
C ARG A 698 1.68 3.70 18.69
N PRO A 699 2.88 3.31 19.15
CA PRO A 699 3.58 2.14 18.63
C PRO A 699 2.81 0.83 18.84
N VAL A 700 1.99 0.77 19.89
CA VAL A 700 1.13 -0.39 20.20
C VAL A 700 0.09 -0.68 19.12
N LEU A 701 -0.33 0.33 18.36
CA LEU A 701 -1.31 0.17 17.29
C LEU A 701 -0.69 -0.37 16.00
N ARG A 702 0.64 -0.49 15.93
CA ARG A 702 1.40 -0.99 14.77
C ARG A 702 0.94 -0.37 13.44
N ILE A 703 0.69 0.94 13.45
CA ILE A 703 0.22 1.67 12.27
C ILE A 703 1.26 1.54 11.15
N THR A 704 0.84 1.04 10.00
CA THR A 704 1.71 0.81 8.83
C THR A 704 1.94 2.06 8.02
N LEU A 705 3.02 2.09 7.22
CA LEU A 705 3.29 3.19 6.30
C LEU A 705 2.15 3.40 5.29
N GLY A 706 1.50 2.32 4.84
CA GLY A 706 0.31 2.39 3.98
C GLY A 706 -0.89 3.01 4.69
N GLN A 707 -1.10 2.70 5.97
CA GLN A 707 -2.15 3.33 6.78
C GLN A 707 -1.87 4.83 7.01
N VAL A 708 -0.63 5.20 7.30
CA VAL A 708 -0.20 6.62 7.40
C VAL A 708 -0.50 7.35 6.08
N TYR A 709 -0.08 6.80 4.94
CA TYR A 709 -0.31 7.40 3.64
C TYR A 709 -1.81 7.57 3.34
N ASN A 710 -2.62 6.52 3.57
CA ASN A 710 -4.06 6.57 3.29
C ASN A 710 -4.79 7.58 4.18
N ALA A 711 -4.45 7.66 5.47
CA ALA A 711 -5.00 8.66 6.37
C ALA A 711 -4.61 10.08 5.95
N ALA A 712 -3.35 10.29 5.58
CA ALA A 712 -2.85 11.58 5.09
C ALA A 712 -3.53 11.99 3.78
N LYS A 713 -3.71 11.05 2.84
CA LYS A 713 -4.42 11.27 1.57
C LYS A 713 -5.89 11.61 1.78
N ALA A 714 -6.55 10.96 2.75
CA ALA A 714 -7.92 11.28 3.12
C ALA A 714 -8.03 12.71 3.67
N GLN A 715 -7.14 13.12 4.58
CA GLN A 715 -7.11 14.49 5.11
C GLN A 715 -6.81 15.52 4.01
N TYR A 716 -5.84 15.24 3.16
CA TYR A 716 -5.49 16.07 2.03
C TYR A 716 -6.72 16.34 1.13
N TYR A 717 -7.45 15.30 0.74
CA TYR A 717 -8.64 15.49 -0.09
C TYR A 717 -9.87 16.02 0.66
N ALA A 718 -9.92 15.90 1.99
CA ALA A 718 -10.95 16.57 2.77
C ALA A 718 -10.79 18.10 2.70
N VAL A 719 -9.55 18.60 2.70
CA VAL A 719 -9.25 20.03 2.55
C VAL A 719 -9.30 20.48 1.09
N ASN A 720 -9.04 19.57 0.14
CA ASN A 720 -8.96 19.85 -1.30
C ASN A 720 -10.04 19.06 -2.07
N CYS A 721 -11.29 19.10 -1.60
CA CYS A 721 -12.38 18.30 -2.20
C CYS A 721 -12.70 18.71 -3.64
N ASP A 722 -12.71 20.01 -3.92
CA ASP A 722 -13.00 20.56 -5.25
C ASP A 722 -11.91 20.16 -6.24
N LEU A 723 -10.65 20.13 -5.79
CA LEU A 723 -9.53 19.64 -6.58
C LEU A 723 -9.68 18.15 -6.90
N LYS A 724 -10.11 17.34 -5.93
CA LYS A 724 -10.34 15.91 -6.15
C LYS A 724 -11.35 15.71 -7.28
N GLN A 725 -12.48 16.42 -7.21
CA GLN A 725 -13.53 16.37 -8.23
C GLN A 725 -13.00 16.82 -9.60
N HIS A 726 -12.25 17.93 -9.64
CA HIS A 726 -11.60 18.42 -10.86
C HIS A 726 -10.68 17.37 -11.48
N ASN A 727 -9.79 16.75 -10.68
CA ASN A 727 -8.87 15.73 -11.16
C ASN A 727 -9.61 14.49 -11.68
N GLU A 728 -10.71 14.08 -11.05
CA GLU A 728 -11.55 12.97 -11.51
C GLU A 728 -12.20 13.26 -12.86
N VAL A 729 -12.76 14.46 -13.06
CA VAL A 729 -13.36 14.90 -14.33
C VAL A 729 -12.30 14.95 -15.43
N VAL A 730 -11.18 15.62 -15.16
CA VAL A 730 -10.09 15.76 -16.13
C VAL A 730 -9.55 14.40 -16.55
N ARG A 731 -9.39 13.44 -15.64
CA ARG A 731 -8.88 12.10 -15.97
C ARG A 731 -9.83 11.31 -16.85
N ALA A 732 -11.14 11.44 -16.62
CA ALA A 732 -12.13 10.83 -17.50
C ALA A 732 -12.00 11.37 -18.94
N ASP A 733 -11.72 12.67 -19.08
CA ASP A 733 -11.58 13.35 -20.37
C ASP A 733 -10.20 13.15 -21.04
N GLN A 734 -9.13 12.91 -20.27
CA GLN A 734 -7.74 12.90 -20.74
C GLN A 734 -7.22 11.55 -21.25
N GLN A 735 -8.08 10.68 -21.79
CA GLN A 735 -7.67 9.37 -22.31
C GLN A 735 -6.56 9.41 -23.38
N HIS A 736 -6.18 10.57 -23.94
CA HIS A 736 -5.36 10.68 -25.15
C HIS A 736 -4.10 11.59 -25.07
N SER A 737 -3.75 12.22 -23.93
CA SER A 737 -2.49 13.00 -23.83
C SER A 737 -1.86 12.97 -22.42
N PRO A 738 -0.93 12.03 -22.15
CA PRO A 738 -0.30 11.91 -20.83
C PRO A 738 0.72 13.02 -20.50
N PHE A 739 1.14 13.83 -21.49
CA PHE A 739 2.23 14.82 -21.34
C PHE A 739 1.77 16.23 -20.98
N THR A 740 0.46 16.45 -20.94
CA THR A 740 -0.14 17.75 -20.59
C THR A 740 -1.32 17.51 -19.64
N PRO A 741 -1.09 16.93 -18.45
CA PRO A 741 -2.18 16.66 -17.53
C PRO A 741 -2.79 17.99 -17.10
N ARG A 742 -4.12 18.03 -17.00
CA ARG A 742 -4.84 19.18 -16.44
C ARG A 742 -5.18 18.94 -14.97
N SER A 743 -4.71 17.84 -14.38
CA SER A 743 -4.81 17.56 -12.96
C SER A 743 -3.77 18.36 -12.18
N PHE A 744 -3.96 18.49 -10.87
CA PHE A 744 -2.99 19.11 -9.95
C PHE A 744 -2.90 18.35 -8.62
N GLY A 745 -1.69 18.22 -8.08
CA GLY A 745 -1.42 17.74 -6.74
C GLY A 745 -2.00 16.36 -6.42
N THR A 746 -1.82 15.35 -7.26
CA THR A 746 -2.26 13.99 -6.94
C THR A 746 -1.15 13.26 -6.17
N PRO A 747 -1.39 12.88 -4.91
CA PRO A 747 -0.42 12.09 -4.17
C PRO A 747 -0.39 10.65 -4.67
N ASN A 748 0.82 10.12 -4.88
CA ASN A 748 1.09 8.76 -5.36
C ASN A 748 2.10 8.07 -4.45
N ILE A 749 2.13 6.74 -4.53
CA ILE A 749 3.03 5.89 -3.76
C ILE A 749 3.54 4.75 -4.65
N HIS A 750 4.84 4.50 -4.59
CA HIS A 750 5.51 3.41 -5.27
C HIS A 750 6.44 2.72 -4.29
N GLU A 751 6.58 1.41 -4.40
CA GLU A 751 7.28 0.64 -3.40
C GLU A 751 8.01 -0.57 -3.97
N GLY A 752 9.12 -0.92 -3.31
CA GLY A 752 9.70 -2.24 -3.39
C GLY A 752 9.25 -3.12 -2.20
N ARG A 753 10.19 -3.83 -1.61
CA ARG A 753 9.95 -4.85 -0.57
C ARG A 753 10.71 -4.51 0.69
N ALA A 754 10.18 -4.81 1.86
CA ALA A 754 10.89 -4.74 3.13
C ALA A 754 11.93 -5.88 3.26
N ARG A 755 12.70 -5.89 4.36
CA ARG A 755 13.75 -6.92 4.62
C ARG A 755 13.19 -8.34 4.69
N ASP A 756 11.99 -8.47 5.23
CA ASP A 756 11.26 -9.73 5.33
C ASP A 756 10.48 -10.05 4.04
N GLY A 757 10.63 -9.21 3.01
CA GLY A 757 9.99 -9.32 1.71
C GLY A 757 8.56 -8.78 1.64
N ARG A 758 7.96 -8.29 2.73
CA ARG A 758 6.62 -7.66 2.67
C ARG A 758 6.65 -6.42 1.78
N PHE A 759 5.50 -5.90 1.38
CA PHE A 759 5.48 -4.56 0.77
C PHE A 759 5.97 -3.53 1.79
N MET A 760 6.62 -2.46 1.34
CA MET A 760 7.07 -1.40 2.26
C MET A 760 5.88 -0.71 2.92
N THR A 761 4.72 -0.63 2.27
CA THR A 761 3.47 -0.13 2.83
C THR A 761 2.95 -0.97 4.00
N ASP A 762 3.35 -2.22 4.13
CA ASP A 762 2.98 -3.11 5.25
C ASP A 762 3.91 -2.96 6.47
N VAL A 763 5.02 -2.22 6.33
CA VAL A 763 5.97 -1.99 7.43
C VAL A 763 5.33 -1.03 8.44
N ALA A 764 5.30 -1.44 9.72
CA ALA A 764 4.85 -0.56 10.80
C ALA A 764 5.86 0.59 11.00
N VAL A 765 5.39 1.82 11.24
CA VAL A 765 6.27 2.96 11.54
C VAL A 765 7.21 2.64 12.71
N TRP A 766 6.70 1.92 13.71
CA TRP A 766 7.46 1.44 14.85
C TRP A 766 8.63 0.50 14.47
N GLU A 767 8.50 -0.31 13.42
CA GLU A 767 9.59 -1.17 12.95
C GLU A 767 10.75 -0.36 12.41
N LEU A 768 10.50 0.82 11.83
CA LEU A 768 11.55 1.74 11.37
C LEU A 768 12.32 2.34 12.56
N LEU A 769 11.61 2.67 13.63
CA LEU A 769 12.18 3.27 14.85
C LEU A 769 13.03 2.27 15.62
N ASN A 770 12.69 1.00 15.55
CA ASN A 770 13.32 -0.03 16.36
C ASN A 770 14.71 -0.41 15.90
N GLU A 771 15.61 -0.40 16.88
CA GLU A 771 16.88 -1.12 16.85
C GLU A 771 16.60 -2.59 17.21
N LEU A 772 15.86 -3.32 16.37
CA LEU A 772 15.75 -4.76 16.60
C LEU A 772 17.15 -5.36 16.44
N GLU A 773 17.80 -5.65 17.57
CA GLU A 773 18.97 -6.50 17.67
C GLU A 773 18.58 -7.90 17.25
N LEU A 774 18.56 -8.13 15.95
CA LEU A 774 18.86 -9.45 15.43
C LEU A 774 20.39 -9.60 15.58
N GLU A 775 20.83 -9.94 16.79
CA GLU A 775 22.13 -10.60 16.97
C GLU A 775 22.16 -11.72 15.91
N PRO A 776 23.10 -11.69 14.94
CA PRO A 776 23.24 -12.80 14.02
C PRO A 776 23.56 -14.00 14.90
N GLY A 777 22.60 -14.91 15.05
CA GLY A 777 22.80 -16.11 15.85
C GLY A 777 24.11 -16.72 15.41
N THR A 778 25.09 -16.70 16.31
CA THR A 778 26.36 -17.37 16.11
C THR A 778 26.00 -18.83 15.92
N GLY A 779 25.95 -19.27 14.66
CA GLY A 779 25.81 -20.66 14.31
C GLY A 779 27.05 -21.39 14.83
N SER A 780 26.92 -21.97 16.02
CA SER A 780 27.76 -23.04 16.53
C SER A 780 27.00 -24.34 16.41
#